data_AF-A0A1B8V883-F1
#
_entry.id   AF-A0A1B8V883-F1
#
_cell.length_a   1.000
_cell.length_b   1.000
_cell.length_c   1.000
_cell.angle_alpha   90.00
_cell.angle_beta   90.00
_cell.angle_gamma   90.00
#
_symmetry.space_group_name_H-M   'P 1'
#
loop_
_entity.id
_entity.type
_entity.pdbx_description
1 polymer ?
#
loop_
_entity_poly.entity_id
_entity_poly.type
_entity_poly.pdbx_seq_one_letter_code
_entity_poly.pdbx_strand_id
1 'polypeptide(L)'
;PDGNIAFRPPVPAKPRIAGTVPARVTSPQQNDPYSNIDGEGRYRVNFLFDRDTWPAGRESMWLRLARPYAGDTHGLHLPLLAGTEVAVAFEQGDPDRPFIAHALHTNLQRDHVTIHNHKRNVLRTPANNKIRLDDTRGQEHIKVSTEYSGKSQLNLGHLVDAHRGKRGEGFELRTDDWGSIRGGKGVFISADKQHRAGRDVLDMSAAIEQLKTALSLAQTLANAATGAGAKPGDTASQDRLNQALIDLAKPGLLLHAPEGIGVVSRQTVRLASGAESVGIMAGHNVDIGADRDITAVAQKTISLFAHGAGMQLKAGAGKVELHAQSDDLHALAQQDVKIESTSSRVEITAPQELLLHCGGAYIRIKDGNIELGAPGNIYLKAAHVQKQGATSLNITPTQLPAGYSAGYTLTDQHQQPMPFTPYRITSPEGEVFEGVTDLAGRTMTIHTLVPRDLSIDMPTSEGPFDEQLCLTCASGPLPGGLKYVAYLADGTSQEGETDDSGRTARIVTEQSVQITRLELQPPESEAEAACCSTKTPGEPLIVDLQPIKVFTNSVNIGASTKIVPLPEGDERSLTAGEIAMARIVFQDAIDYSKVKVHHGGWWLFLGFQNAAVTPNGEMYFPKSTGLYRDDFSSTTNDRDKALLIHEMTHVWQFQLGYWIKWHALWVTSRGASVYEYELKSGGKLSEYNMEQQGDIVSDYFMICVLQKPEFVWNPANQSKNPALLKATVQGLLKNPQETYNLPE
;
A
#
# COMPACT_ATOMS: atom_id res chain seq x y z
N PRO A 1 -26.36 -75.70 -36.30
CA PRO A 1 -25.56 -75.53 -35.08
C PRO A 1 -24.06 -75.74 -35.35
N ASP A 2 -23.12 -74.83 -35.11
CA ASP A 2 -23.11 -73.42 -34.76
C ASP A 2 -21.72 -72.93 -35.18
N GLY A 3 -21.65 -71.93 -36.05
CA GLY A 3 -20.41 -71.28 -36.45
C GLY A 3 -20.29 -69.95 -35.72
N ASN A 4 -19.43 -69.88 -34.70
CA ASN A 4 -18.65 -68.71 -34.26
C ASN A 4 -18.04 -68.97 -32.87
N ILE A 5 -16.83 -69.53 -32.82
CA ILE A 5 -15.98 -69.43 -31.64
C ILE A 5 -14.75 -68.62 -32.05
N ALA A 6 -14.73 -67.35 -31.67
CA ALA A 6 -13.58 -66.48 -31.87
C ALA A 6 -12.46 -66.91 -30.91
N PHE A 7 -11.32 -67.34 -31.46
CA PHE A 7 -10.11 -67.62 -30.67
C PHE A 7 -9.54 -66.31 -30.10
N ARG A 8 -9.53 -66.18 -28.77
CA ARG A 8 -8.83 -65.09 -28.06
C ARG A 8 -7.50 -65.64 -27.54
N PRO A 9 -6.34 -65.10 -27.97
CA PRO A 9 -5.06 -65.53 -27.42
C PRO A 9 -5.00 -65.26 -25.90
N PRO A 10 -4.23 -66.05 -25.14
CA PRO A 10 -4.03 -65.83 -23.72
C PRO A 10 -3.58 -64.39 -23.45
N VAL A 11 -4.21 -63.72 -22.49
CA VAL A 11 -3.81 -62.37 -22.10
C VAL A 11 -2.41 -62.45 -21.48
N PRO A 12 -1.38 -61.80 -22.08
CA PRO A 12 -0.05 -61.80 -21.50
C PRO A 12 -0.07 -61.08 -20.14
N ALA A 13 0.86 -61.44 -19.26
CA ALA A 13 1.02 -60.74 -17.99
C ALA A 13 1.28 -59.24 -18.24
N LYS A 14 0.70 -58.37 -17.40
CA LYS A 14 0.89 -56.92 -17.52
C LYS A 14 2.39 -56.58 -17.47
N PRO A 15 2.93 -55.81 -18.42
CA PRO A 15 4.31 -55.33 -18.35
C PRO A 15 4.56 -54.57 -17.05
N ARG A 16 5.76 -54.74 -16.46
CA ARG A 16 6.15 -54.03 -15.22
C ARG A 16 7.47 -53.30 -15.39
N ILE A 17 7.56 -52.09 -14.84
CA ILE A 17 8.79 -51.30 -14.75
C ILE A 17 9.26 -51.33 -13.29
N ALA A 18 10.34 -52.06 -13.02
CA ALA A 18 10.82 -52.30 -11.66
C ALA A 18 11.61 -51.13 -11.04
N GLY A 19 12.03 -50.14 -11.85
CA GLY A 19 12.86 -49.01 -11.43
C GLY A 19 12.27 -47.65 -11.81
N THR A 20 13.10 -46.61 -11.75
CA THR A 20 12.72 -45.27 -12.24
C THR A 20 13.19 -45.04 -13.65
N VAL A 21 12.48 -44.18 -14.37
CA VAL A 21 12.82 -43.73 -15.71
C VAL A 21 13.11 -42.24 -15.68
N PRO A 22 14.23 -41.77 -16.25
CA PRO A 22 14.55 -40.34 -16.26
C PRO A 22 13.64 -39.58 -17.23
N ALA A 23 13.20 -38.41 -16.80
CA ALA A 23 12.41 -37.49 -17.60
C ALA A 23 12.77 -36.04 -17.26
N ARG A 24 12.32 -35.08 -18.08
CA ARG A 24 12.44 -33.64 -17.79
C ARG A 24 11.06 -33.02 -17.69
N VAL A 25 10.85 -32.16 -16.71
CA VAL A 25 9.63 -31.35 -16.61
C VAL A 25 9.50 -30.47 -17.85
N THR A 26 8.30 -30.37 -18.43
CA THR A 26 8.05 -29.60 -19.64
C THR A 26 7.03 -28.49 -19.42
N SER A 27 7.14 -27.44 -20.22
CA SER A 27 6.18 -26.33 -20.30
C SER A 27 5.86 -26.07 -21.78
N PRO A 28 4.60 -25.75 -22.14
CA PRO A 28 4.25 -25.27 -23.47
C PRO A 28 4.90 -23.91 -23.78
N GLN A 29 5.29 -23.16 -22.74
CA GLN A 29 6.01 -21.90 -22.88
C GLN A 29 7.53 -22.14 -22.87
N GLN A 30 8.19 -21.63 -23.91
CA GLN A 30 9.65 -21.66 -23.98
C GLN A 30 10.26 -20.75 -22.91
N ASN A 31 11.28 -21.25 -22.18
CA ASN A 31 11.97 -20.54 -21.10
C ASN A 31 11.03 -20.00 -20.00
N ASP A 32 9.96 -20.72 -19.72
CA ASP A 32 9.01 -20.40 -18.66
C ASP A 32 9.75 -20.24 -17.31
N PRO A 33 9.71 -19.04 -16.68
CA PRO A 33 10.31 -18.83 -15.37
C PRO A 33 9.50 -19.50 -14.24
N TYR A 34 8.31 -20.01 -14.56
CA TYR A 34 7.39 -20.66 -13.64
C TYR A 34 7.15 -22.14 -14.00
N SER A 35 6.45 -22.82 -13.11
CA SER A 35 6.13 -24.24 -13.23
C SER A 35 4.79 -24.40 -13.95
N ASN A 36 4.75 -25.17 -15.03
CA ASN A 36 3.51 -25.55 -15.70
C ASN A 36 2.88 -26.77 -15.01
N ILE A 37 1.94 -26.51 -14.09
CA ILE A 37 1.18 -27.51 -13.34
C ILE A 37 -0.32 -27.39 -13.61
N ASP A 38 -1.07 -28.47 -13.47
CA ASP A 38 -2.53 -28.43 -13.57
C ASP A 38 -3.21 -28.01 -12.25
N GLY A 39 -4.55 -27.95 -12.25
CA GLY A 39 -5.34 -27.58 -11.06
C GLY A 39 -5.19 -28.53 -9.86
N GLU A 40 -4.56 -29.69 -10.03
CA GLU A 40 -4.22 -30.63 -8.96
C GLU A 40 -2.73 -30.58 -8.56
N GLY A 41 -1.94 -29.70 -9.18
CA GLY A 41 -0.51 -29.57 -8.91
C GLY A 41 0.35 -30.70 -9.50
N ARG A 42 -0.12 -31.36 -10.58
CA ARG A 42 0.58 -32.39 -11.34
C ARG A 42 1.39 -31.79 -12.48
N TYR A 43 2.37 -32.53 -12.97
CA TYR A 43 3.37 -32.09 -13.96
C TYR A 43 3.25 -32.86 -15.28
N ARG A 44 3.65 -32.25 -16.38
CA ARG A 44 4.01 -32.98 -17.61
C ARG A 44 5.52 -33.10 -17.73
N VAL A 45 5.96 -34.22 -18.29
CA VAL A 45 7.37 -34.54 -18.46
C VAL A 45 7.63 -35.10 -19.86
N ASN A 46 8.82 -34.86 -20.38
CA ASN A 46 9.35 -35.56 -21.54
C ASN A 46 10.26 -36.69 -21.04
N PHE A 47 9.88 -37.94 -21.30
CA PHE A 47 10.69 -39.10 -20.95
C PHE A 47 11.92 -39.17 -21.86
N LEU A 48 13.12 -39.35 -21.29
CA LEU A 48 14.35 -39.27 -22.08
C LEU A 48 14.55 -40.44 -23.07
N PHE A 49 13.80 -41.53 -22.90
CA PHE A 49 13.81 -42.64 -23.86
C PHE A 49 12.89 -42.39 -25.06
N ASP A 50 11.93 -41.47 -24.94
CA ASP A 50 10.99 -41.14 -26.00
C ASP A 50 11.72 -40.27 -27.04
N ARG A 51 11.81 -40.80 -28.26
CA ARG A 51 12.50 -40.15 -29.39
C ARG A 51 11.51 -39.52 -30.36
N ASP A 52 10.21 -39.66 -30.12
CA ASP A 52 9.19 -39.05 -30.93
C ASP A 52 9.14 -37.55 -30.66
N THR A 53 8.65 -36.80 -31.66
CA THR A 53 8.51 -35.35 -31.55
C THR A 53 7.09 -35.02 -31.12
N TRP A 54 6.97 -34.35 -29.98
CA TRP A 54 5.70 -33.93 -29.40
C TRP A 54 5.67 -32.40 -29.26
N PRO A 55 4.49 -31.76 -29.34
CA PRO A 55 4.35 -30.36 -28.93
C PRO A 55 4.77 -30.18 -27.46
N ALA A 56 5.50 -29.09 -27.19
CA ALA A 56 6.00 -28.79 -25.86
C ALA A 56 4.87 -28.79 -24.81
N GLY A 57 5.09 -29.45 -23.68
CA GLY A 57 4.08 -29.58 -22.63
C GLY A 57 2.95 -30.54 -22.99
N ARG A 58 3.10 -31.44 -23.96
CA ARG A 58 2.15 -32.52 -24.32
C ARG A 58 2.82 -33.91 -24.45
N GLU A 59 4.02 -34.06 -23.91
CA GLU A 59 4.86 -35.27 -24.05
C GLU A 59 4.47 -36.40 -23.09
N SER A 60 3.66 -36.11 -22.06
CA SER A 60 3.12 -37.11 -21.14
C SER A 60 1.72 -36.76 -20.65
N MET A 61 1.08 -37.74 -19.99
CA MET A 61 -0.03 -37.46 -19.08
C MET A 61 0.45 -36.67 -17.84
N TRP A 62 -0.50 -36.14 -17.08
CA TRP A 62 -0.23 -35.44 -15.83
C TRP A 62 0.26 -36.40 -14.74
N LEU A 63 1.42 -36.10 -14.16
CA LEU A 63 2.10 -36.90 -13.15
C LEU A 63 2.07 -36.21 -11.79
N ARG A 64 1.71 -36.96 -10.75
CA ARG A 64 1.86 -36.49 -9.37
C ARG A 64 3.33 -36.41 -8.99
N LEU A 65 3.68 -35.47 -8.13
CA LEU A 65 4.99 -35.41 -7.47
C LEU A 65 4.89 -36.02 -6.07
N ALA A 66 5.71 -37.03 -5.77
CA ALA A 66 5.89 -37.51 -4.41
C ALA A 66 6.58 -36.42 -3.58
N ARG A 67 5.99 -36.09 -2.42
CA ARG A 67 6.44 -34.98 -1.56
C ARG A 67 6.81 -35.51 -0.17
N PRO A 68 7.81 -34.91 0.50
CA PRO A 68 8.14 -35.26 1.88
C PRO A 68 7.00 -35.02 2.88
N TYR A 69 6.10 -34.08 2.59
CA TYR A 69 4.95 -33.73 3.43
C TYR A 69 3.79 -33.26 2.55
N ALA A 70 2.62 -33.89 2.64
CA ALA A 70 1.45 -33.59 1.84
C ALA A 70 0.15 -33.97 2.56
N GLY A 71 -0.89 -33.16 2.35
CA GLY A 71 -2.26 -33.30 2.83
C GLY A 71 -3.19 -32.36 2.04
N ASP A 72 -4.47 -32.35 2.38
CA ASP A 72 -5.50 -31.51 1.74
C ASP A 72 -5.37 -30.01 2.08
N THR A 73 -4.92 -29.72 3.30
CA THR A 73 -4.84 -28.38 3.91
C THR A 73 -3.41 -28.00 4.32
N HIS A 74 -2.44 -28.89 4.12
CA HIS A 74 -1.04 -28.72 4.53
C HIS A 74 -0.10 -29.47 3.59
N GLY A 75 1.16 -29.04 3.49
CA GLY A 75 2.19 -29.75 2.71
C GLY A 75 3.40 -28.91 2.37
N LEU A 76 4.40 -29.53 1.75
CA LEU A 76 5.59 -28.88 1.20
C LEU A 76 5.61 -29.05 -0.32
N HIS A 77 5.32 -27.98 -1.06
CA HIS A 77 5.36 -27.96 -2.51
C HIS A 77 6.29 -26.85 -3.00
N LEU A 78 7.44 -27.25 -3.56
CA LEU A 78 8.37 -26.36 -4.25
C LEU A 78 8.26 -26.67 -5.75
N PRO A 79 7.60 -25.83 -6.56
CA PRO A 79 7.30 -26.18 -7.94
C PRO A 79 8.54 -26.41 -8.80
N LEU A 80 8.57 -27.52 -9.53
CA LEU A 80 9.65 -27.84 -10.46
C LEU A 80 9.50 -27.04 -11.76
N LEU A 81 10.57 -26.40 -12.21
CA LEU A 81 10.56 -25.64 -13.47
C LEU A 81 10.85 -26.53 -14.67
N ALA A 82 10.46 -26.07 -15.86
CA ALA A 82 10.79 -26.74 -17.12
C ALA A 82 12.30 -27.00 -17.23
N GLY A 83 12.66 -28.17 -17.74
CA GLY A 83 14.04 -28.65 -17.85
C GLY A 83 14.59 -29.34 -16.60
N THR A 84 13.92 -29.24 -15.44
CA THR A 84 14.29 -29.97 -14.22
C THR A 84 14.26 -31.48 -14.50
N GLU A 85 15.38 -32.15 -14.27
CA GLU A 85 15.47 -33.59 -14.42
C GLU A 85 14.79 -34.29 -13.23
N VAL A 86 14.00 -35.31 -13.53
CA VAL A 86 13.22 -36.04 -12.56
C VAL A 86 13.32 -37.54 -12.77
N ALA A 87 13.24 -38.30 -11.69
CA ALA A 87 13.09 -39.75 -11.71
C ALA A 87 11.61 -40.11 -11.60
N VAL A 88 11.03 -40.72 -12.63
CA VAL A 88 9.63 -41.17 -12.64
C VAL A 88 9.56 -42.62 -12.19
N ALA A 89 8.80 -42.89 -11.13
CA ALA A 89 8.49 -44.22 -10.63
C ALA A 89 7.06 -44.63 -11.02
N PHE A 90 6.73 -45.90 -10.78
CA PHE A 90 5.47 -46.50 -11.20
C PHE A 90 4.85 -47.27 -10.03
N GLU A 91 3.58 -47.00 -9.69
CA GLU A 91 2.93 -47.67 -8.56
C GLU A 91 2.90 -49.19 -8.77
N GLN A 92 3.53 -49.96 -7.87
CA GLN A 92 3.70 -51.41 -8.01
C GLN A 92 4.37 -51.83 -9.35
N GLY A 93 5.11 -50.93 -9.98
CA GLY A 93 5.72 -51.13 -11.30
C GLY A 93 4.73 -51.06 -12.46
N ASP A 94 3.52 -50.55 -12.26
CA ASP A 94 2.49 -50.41 -13.29
C ASP A 94 2.80 -49.21 -14.23
N PRO A 95 3.11 -49.45 -15.52
CA PRO A 95 3.42 -48.39 -16.49
C PRO A 95 2.30 -47.35 -16.67
N ASP A 96 1.05 -47.73 -16.37
CA ASP A 96 -0.12 -46.85 -16.50
C ASP A 96 -0.30 -45.93 -15.27
N ARG A 97 0.50 -46.11 -14.22
CA ARG A 97 0.40 -45.32 -12.97
C ARG A 97 1.74 -44.64 -12.61
N PRO A 98 2.29 -43.81 -13.50
CA PRO A 98 3.52 -43.06 -13.26
C PRO A 98 3.34 -41.93 -12.23
N PHE A 99 4.41 -41.64 -11.49
CA PHE A 99 4.54 -40.45 -10.65
C PHE A 99 6.01 -40.03 -10.56
N ILE A 100 6.26 -38.74 -10.38
CA ILE A 100 7.60 -38.21 -10.14
C ILE A 100 8.01 -38.57 -8.71
N ALA A 101 9.07 -39.35 -8.56
CA ALA A 101 9.58 -39.76 -7.24
C ALA A 101 10.57 -38.74 -6.66
N HIS A 102 11.47 -38.20 -7.48
CA HIS A 102 12.52 -37.27 -7.06
C HIS A 102 12.89 -36.30 -8.17
N ALA A 103 13.34 -35.09 -7.80
CA ALA A 103 14.10 -34.20 -8.68
C ALA A 103 15.59 -34.51 -8.55
N LEU A 104 16.33 -34.39 -9.65
CA LEU A 104 17.74 -34.72 -9.75
C LEU A 104 18.54 -33.50 -10.19
N HIS A 105 19.71 -33.29 -9.57
CA HIS A 105 20.71 -32.37 -10.09
C HIS A 105 21.49 -33.04 -11.22
N THR A 106 22.03 -32.25 -12.14
CA THR A 106 22.80 -32.74 -13.29
C THR A 106 24.20 -32.11 -13.31
N ASN A 107 25.04 -32.51 -14.27
CA ASN A 107 26.33 -31.86 -14.51
C ASN A 107 26.18 -30.39 -14.97
N LEU A 108 25.06 -30.05 -15.64
CA LEU A 108 24.72 -28.71 -16.11
C LEU A 108 24.04 -27.89 -15.00
N GLN A 109 23.12 -28.51 -14.24
CA GLN A 109 22.46 -27.92 -13.08
C GLN A 109 22.98 -28.58 -11.80
N ARG A 110 24.17 -28.14 -11.35
CA ARG A 110 24.80 -28.67 -10.12
C ARG A 110 24.00 -28.32 -8.87
N ASP A 111 24.17 -29.15 -7.84
CA ASP A 111 23.62 -28.89 -6.52
C ASP A 111 24.14 -27.55 -5.94
N HIS A 112 23.33 -26.93 -5.09
CA HIS A 112 23.71 -25.72 -4.36
C HIS A 112 24.75 -25.99 -3.27
N VAL A 113 24.83 -27.23 -2.76
CA VAL A 113 25.81 -27.66 -1.77
C VAL A 113 26.77 -28.65 -2.42
N THR A 114 28.05 -28.29 -2.42
CA THR A 114 29.15 -29.04 -3.02
C THR A 114 30.33 -29.11 -2.05
N ILE A 115 31.42 -29.80 -2.41
CA ILE A 115 32.63 -29.85 -1.59
C ILE A 115 33.19 -28.45 -1.23
N HIS A 116 32.96 -27.44 -2.08
CA HIS A 116 33.42 -26.06 -1.86
C HIS A 116 32.60 -25.30 -0.79
N ASN A 117 31.48 -25.86 -0.33
CA ASN A 117 30.58 -25.26 0.66
C ASN A 117 29.80 -26.32 1.47
N HIS A 118 30.40 -27.49 1.69
CA HIS A 118 29.76 -28.67 2.28
C HIS A 118 29.25 -28.50 3.72
N LYS A 119 29.58 -27.39 4.38
CA LYS A 119 29.09 -27.02 5.72
C LYS A 119 27.81 -26.17 5.66
N ARG A 120 27.26 -25.92 4.48
CA ARG A 120 26.03 -25.12 4.29
C ARG A 120 24.85 -26.01 3.97
N ASN A 121 23.71 -25.61 4.52
CA ASN A 121 22.39 -26.08 4.16
C ASN A 121 21.67 -24.92 3.47
N VAL A 122 21.15 -25.12 2.26
CA VAL A 122 20.60 -24.04 1.44
C VAL A 122 19.27 -24.45 0.81
N LEU A 123 18.20 -23.76 1.18
CA LEU A 123 16.98 -23.68 0.38
C LEU A 123 17.07 -22.40 -0.45
N ARG A 124 16.96 -22.52 -1.77
CA ARG A 124 17.04 -21.40 -2.71
C ARG A 124 16.00 -21.54 -3.81
N THR A 125 15.25 -20.47 -4.06
CA THR A 125 14.31 -20.38 -5.18
C THR A 125 14.98 -19.76 -6.43
N PRO A 126 14.38 -19.87 -7.63
CA PRO A 126 14.90 -19.28 -8.87
C PRO A 126 15.18 -17.77 -8.75
N ALA A 127 14.28 -17.02 -8.11
CA ALA A 127 14.43 -15.59 -7.82
C ALA A 127 15.45 -15.27 -6.71
N ASN A 128 16.23 -16.26 -6.26
CA ASN A 128 17.24 -16.15 -5.22
C ASN A 128 16.68 -15.83 -3.81
N ASN A 129 15.39 -16.08 -3.56
CA ASN A 129 14.89 -16.15 -2.18
C ASN A 129 15.58 -17.34 -1.51
N LYS A 130 16.12 -17.13 -0.31
CA LYS A 130 16.98 -18.13 0.33
C LYS A 130 16.78 -18.21 1.82
N ILE A 131 16.92 -19.44 2.31
CA ILE A 131 17.18 -19.78 3.70
C ILE A 131 18.50 -20.54 3.69
N ARG A 132 19.52 -20.00 4.35
CA ARG A 132 20.86 -20.59 4.43
C ARG A 132 21.24 -20.78 5.89
N LEU A 133 21.71 -21.97 6.24
CA LEU A 133 22.29 -22.29 7.53
C LEU A 133 23.72 -22.76 7.30
N ASP A 134 24.70 -22.13 7.93
CA ASP A 134 26.11 -22.53 7.86
C ASP A 134 26.51 -23.13 9.21
N ASP A 135 27.00 -24.37 9.17
CA ASP A 135 27.36 -25.17 10.34
C ASP A 135 28.87 -25.14 10.64
N THR A 136 29.62 -24.23 10.03
CA THR A 136 31.03 -24.03 10.36
C THR A 136 31.16 -23.68 11.84
N ARG A 137 31.75 -24.59 12.64
CA ARG A 137 31.80 -24.46 14.10
C ARG A 137 32.54 -23.20 14.54
N GLY A 138 31.91 -22.43 15.43
CA GLY A 138 32.39 -21.10 15.87
C GLY A 138 32.13 -19.98 14.87
N GLN A 139 31.49 -20.27 13.74
CA GLN A 139 31.11 -19.33 12.67
C GLN A 139 29.69 -19.62 12.15
N GLU A 140 28.86 -20.20 13.01
CA GLU A 140 27.50 -20.59 12.66
C GLU A 140 26.68 -19.35 12.32
N HIS A 141 25.87 -19.45 11.26
CA HIS A 141 24.95 -18.37 10.93
C HIS A 141 23.73 -18.85 10.15
N ILE A 142 22.63 -18.09 10.32
CA ILE A 142 21.40 -18.25 9.57
C ILE A 142 21.18 -16.98 8.74
N LYS A 143 20.78 -17.16 7.48
CA LYS A 143 20.41 -16.08 6.56
C LYS A 143 19.08 -16.38 5.91
N VAL A 144 18.11 -15.50 6.12
CA VAL A 144 16.83 -15.45 5.39
C VAL A 144 16.86 -14.20 4.51
N SER A 145 16.65 -14.35 3.21
CA SER A 145 16.87 -13.26 2.26
C SER A 145 15.97 -13.36 1.05
N THR A 146 15.52 -12.20 0.58
CA THR A 146 15.03 -11.98 -0.79
C THR A 146 15.97 -11.01 -1.51
N GLU A 147 15.86 -10.89 -2.83
CA GLU A 147 16.56 -9.85 -3.60
C GLU A 147 15.77 -8.54 -3.69
N TYR A 148 14.45 -8.59 -3.45
CA TYR A 148 13.60 -7.41 -3.44
C TYR A 148 14.08 -6.38 -2.39
N SER A 149 13.92 -5.09 -2.71
CA SER A 149 14.34 -3.97 -1.85
C SER A 149 15.83 -3.98 -1.49
N GLY A 150 16.71 -4.10 -2.48
CA GLY A 150 18.16 -4.03 -2.25
C GLY A 150 18.74 -5.17 -1.41
N LYS A 151 18.06 -6.33 -1.47
CA LYS A 151 18.21 -7.49 -0.58
C LYS A 151 17.75 -7.23 0.85
N SER A 152 16.45 -7.37 1.08
CA SER A 152 15.86 -7.50 2.42
C SER A 152 16.28 -8.81 3.09
N GLN A 153 16.88 -8.72 4.28
CA GLN A 153 17.52 -9.86 4.96
C GLN A 153 17.39 -9.82 6.48
N LEU A 154 17.23 -11.01 7.05
CA LEU A 154 17.54 -11.32 8.44
C LEU A 154 18.78 -12.21 8.47
N ASN A 155 19.84 -11.74 9.11
CA ASN A 155 21.08 -12.50 9.31
C ASN A 155 21.33 -12.67 10.82
N LEU A 156 21.65 -13.89 11.27
CA LEU A 156 21.88 -14.25 12.68
C LEU A 156 23.23 -14.97 12.82
N GLY A 157 24.02 -14.68 13.85
CA GLY A 157 25.27 -15.38 14.18
C GLY A 157 26.53 -14.70 13.63
N HIS A 158 27.32 -15.43 12.84
CA HIS A 158 28.53 -14.94 12.16
C HIS A 158 28.20 -14.44 10.73
N LEU A 159 27.95 -13.13 10.60
CA LEU A 159 27.47 -12.54 9.34
C LEU A 159 28.64 -12.43 8.35
N VAL A 160 28.45 -12.98 7.15
CA VAL A 160 29.45 -12.94 6.07
C VAL A 160 28.95 -12.23 4.81
N ASP A 161 29.87 -11.60 4.10
CA ASP A 161 29.66 -11.03 2.78
C ASP A 161 29.60 -12.09 1.66
N ALA A 162 29.59 -11.65 0.40
CA ALA A 162 29.57 -12.54 -0.77
C ALA A 162 30.87 -13.36 -0.92
N HIS A 163 32.00 -12.84 -0.46
CA HIS A 163 33.32 -13.49 -0.47
C HIS A 163 33.57 -14.36 0.76
N ARG A 164 32.57 -14.50 1.64
CA ARG A 164 32.64 -15.21 2.92
C ARG A 164 33.54 -14.52 3.95
N GLY A 165 33.91 -13.26 3.71
CA GLY A 165 34.55 -12.41 4.71
C GLY A 165 33.56 -12.05 5.81
N LYS A 166 34.00 -12.09 7.07
CA LYS A 166 33.19 -11.64 8.21
C LYS A 166 32.87 -10.16 8.04
N ARG A 167 31.59 -9.81 8.10
CA ARG A 167 31.10 -8.42 8.05
C ARG A 167 30.40 -7.97 9.33
N GLY A 168 30.09 -8.88 10.25
CA GLY A 168 29.45 -8.57 11.52
C GLY A 168 29.17 -9.80 12.37
N GLU A 169 28.68 -9.57 13.59
CA GLU A 169 28.23 -10.59 14.54
C GLU A 169 26.92 -10.15 15.20
N GLY A 170 26.13 -11.13 15.65
CA GLY A 170 24.85 -10.88 16.32
C GLY A 170 23.68 -11.06 15.38
N PHE A 171 22.80 -10.06 15.28
CA PHE A 171 21.71 -10.07 14.32
C PHE A 171 21.73 -8.80 13.47
N GLU A 172 21.29 -8.92 12.22
CA GLU A 172 21.04 -7.79 11.34
C GLU A 172 19.68 -8.01 10.67
N LEU A 173 18.79 -7.04 10.84
CA LEU A 173 17.62 -6.85 10.01
C LEU A 173 17.90 -5.67 9.08
N ARG A 174 18.01 -5.91 7.77
CA ARG A 174 18.32 -4.86 6.79
C ARG A 174 17.42 -4.91 5.56
N THR A 175 17.26 -3.76 4.94
CA THR A 175 16.57 -3.52 3.66
C THR A 175 17.03 -2.15 3.11
N ASP A 176 16.97 -1.95 1.80
CA ASP A 176 17.16 -0.62 1.19
C ASP A 176 15.86 0.22 1.21
N ASP A 177 14.72 -0.44 1.47
CA ASP A 177 13.42 0.22 1.64
C ASP A 177 13.12 0.47 3.14
N TRP A 178 11.85 0.64 3.49
CA TRP A 178 11.42 0.89 4.86
C TRP A 178 11.54 -0.35 5.76
N GLY A 179 12.02 -0.13 6.98
CA GLY A 179 11.91 -1.08 8.08
C GLY A 179 10.76 -0.72 9.02
N SER A 180 9.92 -1.69 9.39
CA SER A 180 8.85 -1.50 10.39
C SER A 180 8.98 -2.54 11.50
N ILE A 181 9.04 -2.06 12.74
CA ILE A 181 8.99 -2.89 13.96
C ILE A 181 7.73 -2.47 14.73
N ARG A 182 6.79 -3.38 14.89
CA ARG A 182 5.50 -3.10 15.53
C ARG A 182 5.19 -4.16 16.59
N GLY A 183 5.14 -3.74 17.85
CA GLY A 183 4.67 -4.55 18.96
C GLY A 183 3.38 -3.96 19.54
N GLY A 184 2.24 -4.62 19.30
CA GLY A 184 0.93 -4.12 19.77
C GLY A 184 0.78 -4.04 21.29
N LYS A 185 1.66 -4.71 22.05
CA LYS A 185 1.75 -4.64 23.52
C LYS A 185 2.92 -3.78 24.02
N GLY A 186 3.64 -3.11 23.12
CA GLY A 186 4.84 -2.33 23.42
C GLY A 186 6.09 -2.89 22.75
N VAL A 187 7.17 -2.12 22.81
CA VAL A 187 8.48 -2.45 22.22
C VAL A 187 9.57 -2.19 23.26
N PHE A 188 10.42 -3.17 23.51
CA PHE A 188 11.61 -3.04 24.35
C PHE A 188 12.85 -3.20 23.47
N ILE A 189 13.70 -2.18 23.41
CA ILE A 189 14.98 -2.22 22.71
C ILE A 189 16.07 -2.04 23.75
N SER A 190 16.89 -3.08 23.92
CA SER A 190 17.87 -3.14 25.00
C SER A 190 19.24 -3.61 24.51
N ALA A 191 20.29 -3.00 25.05
CA ALA A 191 21.68 -3.46 24.98
C ALA A 191 22.12 -4.20 26.27
N ASP A 192 21.18 -4.58 27.14
CA ASP A 192 21.45 -5.36 28.34
C ASP A 192 21.78 -6.81 27.97
N LYS A 193 22.93 -7.28 28.43
CA LYS A 193 23.38 -8.62 28.12
C LYS A 193 22.58 -9.66 28.90
N GLN A 194 21.83 -10.49 28.18
CA GLN A 194 21.16 -11.68 28.73
C GLN A 194 21.87 -12.97 28.29
N HIS A 195 22.56 -13.63 29.22
CA HIS A 195 23.35 -14.82 28.88
C HIS A 195 22.43 -15.98 28.44
N ARG A 196 22.63 -16.50 27.22
CA ARG A 196 21.92 -17.67 26.64
C ARG A 196 20.38 -17.57 26.72
N ALA A 197 19.82 -16.36 26.63
CA ALA A 197 18.38 -16.13 26.79
C ALA A 197 17.80 -16.82 28.06
N GLY A 198 18.57 -16.85 29.16
CA GLY A 198 18.24 -17.61 30.37
C GLY A 198 17.23 -16.94 31.31
N ARG A 199 16.61 -15.83 30.91
CA ARG A 199 15.54 -15.12 31.64
C ARG A 199 14.39 -14.82 30.67
N ASP A 200 13.38 -14.11 31.13
CA ASP A 200 12.25 -13.73 30.29
C ASP A 200 12.68 -12.80 29.14
N VAL A 201 11.90 -12.79 28.06
CA VAL A 201 12.13 -11.94 26.88
C VAL A 201 12.09 -10.44 27.23
N LEU A 202 11.35 -10.09 28.27
CA LEU A 202 11.20 -8.72 28.78
C LEU A 202 11.95 -8.50 30.11
N ASP A 203 12.98 -9.28 30.42
CA ASP A 203 13.84 -8.99 31.59
C ASP A 203 14.49 -7.60 31.42
N MET A 204 13.99 -6.64 32.19
CA MET A 204 14.34 -5.22 32.07
C MET A 204 14.76 -4.64 33.42
N SER A 205 15.29 -5.47 34.33
CA SER A 205 15.64 -5.08 35.70
C SER A 205 16.52 -3.82 35.76
N ALA A 206 17.57 -3.75 34.92
CA ALA A 206 18.45 -2.57 34.83
C ALA A 206 17.71 -1.31 34.33
N ALA A 207 16.85 -1.47 33.32
CA ALA A 207 16.06 -0.36 32.80
C ALA A 207 15.03 0.15 33.82
N ILE A 208 14.40 -0.75 34.59
CA ILE A 208 13.48 -0.40 35.68
C ILE A 208 14.20 0.40 36.77
N GLU A 209 15.43 0.04 37.13
CA GLU A 209 16.24 0.82 38.07
C GLU A 209 16.48 2.24 37.56
N GLN A 210 16.81 2.42 36.27
CA GLN A 210 16.99 3.74 35.67
C GLN A 210 15.70 4.57 35.67
N LEU A 211 14.55 3.96 35.32
CA LEU A 211 13.24 4.62 35.38
C LEU A 211 12.92 5.11 36.81
N LYS A 212 13.18 4.27 37.82
CA LYS A 212 12.94 4.62 39.24
C LYS A 212 13.88 5.73 39.72
N THR A 213 15.16 5.66 39.39
CA THR A 213 16.14 6.70 39.75
C THR A 213 15.79 8.04 39.11
N ALA A 214 15.44 8.05 37.83
CA ALA A 214 15.05 9.26 37.12
C ALA A 214 13.80 9.93 37.75
N LEU A 215 12.77 9.13 38.09
CA LEU A 215 11.57 9.65 38.74
C LEU A 215 11.87 10.20 40.15
N SER A 216 12.69 9.51 40.93
CA SER A 216 13.08 9.98 42.28
C SER A 216 13.84 11.30 42.23
N LEU A 217 14.73 11.47 41.25
CA LEU A 217 15.42 12.74 41.00
C LEU A 217 14.43 13.86 40.65
N ALA A 218 13.50 13.59 39.74
CA ALA A 218 12.48 14.56 39.34
C ALA A 218 11.61 15.01 40.52
N GLN A 219 11.18 14.08 41.39
CA GLN A 219 10.43 14.39 42.61
C GLN A 219 11.23 15.24 43.59
N THR A 220 12.51 14.93 43.79
CA THR A 220 13.39 15.69 44.69
C THR A 220 13.56 17.13 44.21
N LEU A 221 13.80 17.33 42.91
CA LEU A 221 13.93 18.66 42.31
C LEU A 221 12.60 19.44 42.31
N ALA A 222 11.47 18.76 42.08
CA ALA A 222 10.15 19.37 42.17
C ALA A 222 9.85 19.87 43.61
N ASN A 223 10.22 19.10 44.63
CA ASN A 223 10.09 19.51 46.03
C ASN A 223 10.98 20.72 46.36
N ALA A 224 12.23 20.72 45.89
CA ALA A 224 13.14 21.85 46.07
C ALA A 224 12.62 23.13 45.38
N ALA A 225 12.10 23.02 44.15
CA ALA A 225 11.48 24.13 43.44
C ALA A 225 10.26 24.68 44.19
N THR A 226 9.40 23.78 44.71
CA THR A 226 8.23 24.16 45.51
C THR A 226 8.64 24.93 46.77
N GLY A 227 9.65 24.44 47.50
CA GLY A 227 10.16 25.11 48.70
C GLY A 227 10.77 26.49 48.43
N ALA A 228 11.23 26.75 47.20
CA ALA A 228 11.78 28.03 46.77
C ALA A 228 10.74 28.96 46.11
N GLY A 229 9.46 28.56 46.06
CA GLY A 229 8.41 29.32 45.36
C GLY A 229 8.51 29.30 43.83
N ALA A 230 9.35 28.42 43.26
CA ALA A 230 9.43 28.18 41.82
C ALA A 230 8.34 27.20 41.36
N LYS A 231 8.02 27.20 40.07
CA LYS A 231 7.04 26.25 39.51
C LYS A 231 7.67 24.85 39.45
N PRO A 232 7.13 23.84 40.16
CA PRO A 232 7.66 22.48 40.07
C PRO A 232 7.35 21.83 38.72
N GLY A 233 8.22 20.90 38.31
CA GLY A 233 7.97 20.04 37.16
C GLY A 233 6.82 19.05 37.41
N ASP A 234 6.21 18.56 36.32
CA ASP A 234 5.10 17.60 36.38
C ASP A 234 5.62 16.16 36.59
N THR A 235 5.73 15.77 37.85
CA THR A 235 6.16 14.41 38.23
C THR A 235 5.05 13.37 38.09
N ALA A 236 3.79 13.78 37.99
CA ALA A 236 2.66 12.86 37.91
C ALA A 236 2.59 12.15 36.55
N SER A 237 2.85 12.87 35.45
CA SER A 237 2.99 12.25 34.13
C SER A 237 4.16 11.27 34.06
N GLN A 238 5.30 11.62 34.68
CA GLN A 238 6.49 10.77 34.69
C GLN A 238 6.26 9.49 35.51
N ASP A 239 5.52 9.55 36.62
CA ASP A 239 5.14 8.35 37.37
C ASP A 239 4.21 7.43 36.57
N ARG A 240 3.21 7.99 35.87
CA ARG A 240 2.35 7.22 34.95
C ARG A 240 3.15 6.57 33.83
N LEU A 241 4.16 7.25 33.30
CA LEU A 241 5.07 6.68 32.30
C LEU A 241 5.85 5.49 32.86
N ASN A 242 6.38 5.58 34.09
CA ASN A 242 7.00 4.44 34.76
C ASN A 242 6.04 3.25 34.89
N GLN A 243 4.80 3.50 35.35
CA GLN A 243 3.79 2.43 35.46
C GLN A 243 3.45 1.78 34.12
N ALA A 244 3.50 2.54 33.01
CA ALA A 244 3.25 2.04 31.67
C ALA A 244 4.42 1.22 31.11
N LEU A 245 5.66 1.64 31.39
CA LEU A 245 6.88 1.05 30.82
C LEU A 245 7.46 -0.12 31.64
N ILE A 246 7.22 -0.16 32.96
CA ILE A 246 7.58 -1.32 33.78
C ILE A 246 6.85 -2.54 33.22
N ASP A 247 7.63 -3.57 32.87
CA ASP A 247 7.19 -4.82 32.23
C ASP A 247 6.40 -4.60 30.93
N LEU A 248 6.48 -3.40 30.33
CA LEU A 248 5.60 -2.94 29.26
C LEU A 248 4.11 -3.23 29.55
N ALA A 249 3.64 -2.88 30.75
CA ALA A 249 2.25 -3.07 31.17
C ALA A 249 1.24 -2.36 30.25
N LYS A 250 1.68 -1.31 29.54
CA LYS A 250 0.93 -0.60 28.49
C LYS A 250 1.79 -0.54 27.21
N PRO A 251 1.18 -0.29 26.03
CA PRO A 251 1.90 -0.24 24.76
C PRO A 251 2.79 1.01 24.65
N GLY A 252 3.95 0.97 25.30
CA GLY A 252 5.00 1.97 25.24
C GLY A 252 6.26 1.50 24.52
N LEU A 253 7.24 2.39 24.41
CA LEU A 253 8.58 2.11 23.91
C LEU A 253 9.57 2.35 25.05
N LEU A 254 10.36 1.34 25.39
CA LEU A 254 11.47 1.48 26.33
C LEU A 254 12.80 1.24 25.58
N LEU A 255 13.66 2.26 25.58
CA LEU A 255 15.01 2.20 25.05
C LEU A 255 16.00 2.23 26.22
N HIS A 256 16.84 1.20 26.35
CA HIS A 256 17.84 1.14 27.42
C HIS A 256 19.18 0.62 26.92
N ALA A 257 20.26 1.26 27.34
CA ALA A 257 21.61 0.80 27.09
C ALA A 257 22.51 1.18 28.28
N PRO A 258 23.31 0.25 28.82
CA PRO A 258 24.14 0.51 30.00
C PRO A 258 25.29 1.49 29.73
N GLU A 259 25.73 1.62 28.48
CA GLU A 259 26.84 2.50 28.07
C GLU A 259 26.37 3.73 27.26
N GLY A 260 25.10 4.10 27.41
CA GLY A 260 24.52 5.32 26.84
C GLY A 260 23.76 5.13 25.52
N ILE A 261 22.98 6.14 25.17
CA ILE A 261 22.11 6.17 23.98
C ILE A 261 22.42 7.43 23.17
N GLY A 262 22.74 7.26 21.89
CA GLY A 262 22.92 8.38 20.94
C GLY A 262 21.72 8.49 20.00
N VAL A 263 21.10 9.67 19.94
CA VAL A 263 20.04 10.00 18.97
C VAL A 263 20.52 11.14 18.10
N VAL A 264 20.88 10.82 16.85
CA VAL A 264 21.52 11.77 15.92
C VAL A 264 20.87 11.74 14.55
N SER A 265 20.78 12.91 13.92
CA SER A 265 20.34 13.07 12.54
C SER A 265 21.03 14.29 11.93
N ARG A 266 21.23 14.27 10.61
CA ARG A 266 21.64 15.48 9.87
C ARG A 266 20.48 16.48 9.72
N GLN A 267 19.27 15.98 9.85
CA GLN A 267 18.05 16.77 9.85
C GLN A 267 17.50 16.90 11.28
N THR A 268 16.31 17.46 11.39
CA THR A 268 15.63 17.71 12.65
C THR A 268 15.44 16.44 13.49
N VAL A 269 15.70 16.54 14.79
CA VAL A 269 15.27 15.59 15.82
C VAL A 269 14.19 16.27 16.67
N ARG A 270 13.08 15.57 16.94
CA ARG A 270 11.96 16.10 17.73
C ARG A 270 11.64 15.15 18.88
N LEU A 271 11.58 15.69 20.09
CA LEU A 271 11.00 15.05 21.27
C LEU A 271 9.71 15.78 21.61
N ALA A 272 8.57 15.12 21.47
CA ALA A 272 7.26 15.74 21.67
C ALA A 272 6.31 14.78 22.38
N SER A 273 5.49 15.34 23.26
CA SER A 273 4.37 14.67 23.90
C SER A 273 3.14 15.55 23.71
N GLY A 274 2.06 14.99 23.16
CA GLY A 274 0.89 15.77 22.75
C GLY A 274 -0.03 16.20 23.89
N ALA A 275 -0.08 15.41 24.97
CA ALA A 275 -1.01 15.63 26.09
C ALA A 275 -0.34 15.61 27.47
N GLU A 276 0.92 15.19 27.55
CA GLU A 276 1.67 14.99 28.80
C GLU A 276 3.05 15.66 28.71
N SER A 277 3.85 15.63 29.77
CA SER A 277 5.13 16.32 29.82
C SER A 277 6.29 15.55 29.18
N VAL A 278 7.25 16.27 28.59
CA VAL A 278 8.57 15.73 28.24
C VAL A 278 9.51 15.94 29.44
N GLY A 279 9.96 14.85 30.05
CA GLY A 279 10.93 14.88 31.14
C GLY A 279 12.36 14.65 30.64
N ILE A 280 13.31 15.48 31.09
CA ILE A 280 14.75 15.29 30.87
C ILE A 280 15.43 15.31 32.23
N MET A 281 16.01 14.17 32.62
CA MET A 281 16.66 13.98 33.92
C MET A 281 18.11 13.57 33.70
N ALA A 282 19.02 14.20 34.43
CA ALA A 282 20.44 13.86 34.41
C ALA A 282 20.98 13.84 35.84
N GLY A 283 21.76 12.81 36.18
CA GLY A 283 22.47 12.76 37.46
C GLY A 283 23.61 13.78 37.58
N HIS A 284 24.03 14.36 36.45
CA HIS A 284 25.03 15.43 36.35
C HIS A 284 24.42 16.66 35.67
N ASN A 285 24.89 17.02 34.48
CA ASN A 285 24.44 18.21 33.77
C ASN A 285 23.38 17.89 32.71
N VAL A 286 22.50 18.85 32.46
CA VAL A 286 21.74 18.93 31.20
C VAL A 286 22.37 20.06 30.39
N ASP A 287 23.15 19.69 29.38
CA ASP A 287 23.83 20.63 28.49
C ASP A 287 23.00 20.84 27.22
N ILE A 288 22.57 22.08 26.96
CA ILE A 288 21.83 22.47 25.76
C ILE A 288 22.70 23.45 24.96
N GLY A 289 23.16 23.01 23.79
CA GLY A 289 23.98 23.82 22.89
C GLY A 289 23.30 24.02 21.54
N ALA A 290 23.37 25.24 21.01
CA ALA A 290 22.93 25.58 19.66
C ALA A 290 23.99 26.46 18.98
N ASP A 291 24.25 26.20 17.69
CA ASP A 291 25.10 27.06 16.86
C ASP A 291 24.42 28.40 16.51
N ARG A 292 23.09 28.40 16.55
CA ARG A 292 22.25 29.57 16.34
C ARG A 292 21.57 29.95 17.65
N ASP A 293 20.27 29.68 17.75
CA ASP A 293 19.43 30.17 18.83
C ASP A 293 18.97 29.04 19.76
N ILE A 294 18.92 29.33 21.05
CA ILE A 294 18.14 28.56 22.01
C ILE A 294 16.87 29.37 22.28
N THR A 295 15.74 28.86 21.79
CA THR A 295 14.42 29.48 22.00
C THR A 295 13.62 28.65 23.00
N ALA A 296 13.14 29.30 24.07
CA ALA A 296 12.24 28.69 25.04
C ALA A 296 10.92 29.47 25.05
N VAL A 297 9.82 28.79 24.76
CA VAL A 297 8.47 29.38 24.77
C VAL A 297 7.58 28.46 25.60
N ALA A 298 6.86 29.05 26.55
CA ALA A 298 5.90 28.34 27.37
C ALA A 298 4.60 29.14 27.41
N GLN A 299 3.47 28.45 27.29
CA GLN A 299 2.14 29.06 27.36
C GLN A 299 1.89 29.80 28.69
N LYS A 300 2.41 29.25 29.80
CA LYS A 300 2.14 29.77 31.15
C LYS A 300 3.36 30.41 31.78
N THR A 301 4.44 29.65 31.97
CA THR A 301 5.59 30.12 32.75
C THR A 301 6.85 29.42 32.30
N ILE A 302 7.93 30.19 32.16
CA ILE A 302 9.30 29.67 32.14
C ILE A 302 9.82 29.80 33.56
N SER A 303 10.13 28.68 34.23
CA SER A 303 10.69 28.68 35.58
C SER A 303 12.10 28.10 35.54
N LEU A 304 13.09 28.93 35.87
CA LEU A 304 14.49 28.54 35.98
C LEU A 304 14.88 28.62 37.46
N PHE A 305 15.29 27.49 38.02
CA PHE A 305 15.63 27.40 39.43
C PHE A 305 16.98 26.69 39.61
N ALA A 306 17.90 27.35 40.32
CA ALA A 306 19.19 26.80 40.68
C ALA A 306 19.29 26.74 42.21
N HIS A 307 19.43 25.54 42.76
CA HIS A 307 19.39 25.34 44.22
C HIS A 307 20.71 25.68 44.92
N GLY A 308 21.86 25.30 44.33
CA GLY A 308 23.14 25.28 45.06
C GLY A 308 24.20 26.32 44.68
N ALA A 309 24.24 26.78 43.42
CA ALA A 309 25.38 27.56 42.89
C ALA A 309 25.00 28.90 42.23
N GLY A 310 23.71 29.26 42.22
CA GLY A 310 23.21 30.49 41.60
C GLY A 310 22.90 30.37 40.10
N MET A 311 22.54 31.49 39.48
CA MET A 311 22.13 31.60 38.08
C MET A 311 23.00 32.60 37.32
N GLN A 312 23.35 32.31 36.06
CA GLN A 312 24.11 33.20 35.20
C GLN A 312 23.34 33.46 33.89
N LEU A 313 23.07 34.73 33.59
CA LEU A 313 22.48 35.18 32.33
C LEU A 313 23.41 36.22 31.71
N LYS A 314 24.14 35.83 30.67
CA LYS A 314 25.20 36.64 30.06
C LYS A 314 25.09 36.59 28.53
N ALA A 315 25.15 37.75 27.89
CA ALA A 315 25.35 37.86 26.44
C ALA A 315 26.81 38.26 26.18
N GLY A 316 27.56 37.43 25.44
CA GLY A 316 28.95 37.76 25.07
C GLY A 316 29.04 38.93 24.08
N ALA A 317 28.01 39.09 23.24
CA ALA A 317 27.76 40.23 22.40
C ALA A 317 26.24 40.38 22.20
N GLY A 318 25.79 41.57 21.80
CA GLY A 318 24.36 41.86 21.63
C GLY A 318 23.70 42.35 22.92
N LYS A 319 22.41 42.72 22.80
CA LYS A 319 21.62 43.29 23.90
C LYS A 319 21.03 42.20 24.79
N VAL A 320 20.89 42.50 26.07
CA VAL A 320 20.05 41.72 27.01
C VAL A 320 18.78 42.52 27.26
N GLU A 321 17.63 41.93 26.95
CA GLU A 321 16.31 42.54 27.16
C GLU A 321 15.51 41.69 28.15
N LEU A 322 15.01 42.31 29.21
CA LEU A 322 14.15 41.69 30.22
C LEU A 322 12.85 42.48 30.31
N HIS A 323 11.77 41.91 29.82
CA HIS A 323 10.46 42.57 29.76
C HIS A 323 9.40 41.75 30.50
N ALA A 324 8.66 42.39 31.40
CA ALA A 324 7.34 41.94 31.81
C ALA A 324 6.31 42.76 31.02
N GLN A 325 5.75 42.17 29.95
CA GLN A 325 5.01 42.94 28.94
C GLN A 325 3.67 43.51 29.46
N SER A 326 3.07 42.83 30.43
CA SER A 326 1.74 43.17 30.97
C SER A 326 1.65 43.05 32.48
N ASP A 327 2.77 42.86 33.17
CA ASP A 327 2.84 42.55 34.61
C ASP A 327 4.14 43.12 35.22
N ASP A 328 4.36 42.89 36.50
CA ASP A 328 5.48 43.44 37.25
C ASP A 328 6.80 42.73 36.91
N LEU A 329 7.85 43.53 36.71
CA LEU A 329 9.24 43.05 36.71
C LEU A 329 9.81 43.18 38.13
N HIS A 330 9.88 42.07 38.86
CA HIS A 330 10.39 42.03 40.23
C HIS A 330 11.83 41.47 40.29
N ALA A 331 12.77 42.28 40.78
CA ALA A 331 14.15 41.88 41.06
C ALA A 331 14.45 42.00 42.55
N LEU A 332 14.69 40.88 43.22
CA LEU A 332 14.92 40.81 44.66
C LEU A 332 16.22 40.05 44.97
N ALA A 333 17.02 40.61 45.88
CA ALA A 333 18.16 39.93 46.47
C ALA A 333 18.12 40.08 47.99
N GLN A 334 18.52 39.02 48.72
CA GLN A 334 18.68 39.11 50.18
C GLN A 334 19.90 39.96 50.58
N GLN A 335 20.89 40.01 49.70
CA GLN A 335 22.10 40.83 49.82
C GLN A 335 22.01 42.01 48.85
N ASP A 336 23.13 42.53 48.40
CA ASP A 336 23.19 43.70 47.53
C ASP A 336 22.57 43.48 46.14
N VAL A 337 21.86 44.49 45.65
CA VAL A 337 21.50 44.64 44.23
C VAL A 337 22.39 45.72 43.61
N LYS A 338 23.15 45.36 42.57
CA LYS A 338 24.03 46.30 41.84
C LYS A 338 23.50 46.53 40.42
N ILE A 339 23.32 47.80 40.06
CA ILE A 339 22.91 48.24 38.71
C ILE A 339 23.98 49.22 38.22
N GLU A 340 24.78 48.78 37.25
CA GLU A 340 25.96 49.51 36.79
C GLU A 340 26.03 49.58 35.26
N SER A 341 26.36 50.76 34.74
CA SER A 341 26.79 50.96 33.35
C SER A 341 28.25 51.39 33.37
N THR A 342 29.15 50.55 32.86
CA THR A 342 30.60 50.76 33.00
C THR A 342 31.17 51.78 32.00
N SER A 343 30.45 52.05 30.91
CA SER A 343 30.95 52.88 29.80
C SER A 343 29.93 53.92 29.31
N SER A 344 28.72 53.96 29.86
CA SER A 344 27.64 54.82 29.38
C SER A 344 26.71 55.21 30.54
N ARG A 345 25.40 55.35 30.30
CA ARG A 345 24.41 55.81 31.28
C ARG A 345 23.59 54.67 31.88
N VAL A 346 23.03 54.93 33.06
CA VAL A 346 21.88 54.20 33.64
C VAL A 346 20.67 55.12 33.52
N GLU A 347 19.58 54.62 32.96
CA GLU A 347 18.34 55.38 32.75
C GLU A 347 17.19 54.64 33.44
N ILE A 348 16.49 55.31 34.35
CA ILE A 348 15.34 54.77 35.08
C ILE A 348 14.16 55.73 34.83
N THR A 349 13.10 55.21 34.22
CA THR A 349 11.94 55.99 33.82
C THR A 349 10.67 55.30 34.32
N ALA A 350 9.75 56.09 34.87
CA ALA A 350 8.43 55.61 35.26
C ALA A 350 7.37 56.64 34.81
N PRO A 351 6.27 56.21 34.17
CA PRO A 351 5.25 57.14 33.68
C PRO A 351 4.35 57.69 34.80
N GLN A 352 4.20 56.98 35.91
CA GLN A 352 3.32 57.37 37.02
C GLN A 352 4.11 57.87 38.23
N GLU A 353 5.08 57.08 38.72
CA GLU A 353 5.78 57.37 39.96
C GLU A 353 7.12 56.64 40.01
N LEU A 354 8.18 57.34 40.41
CA LEU A 354 9.48 56.75 40.75
C LEU A 354 9.76 56.99 42.24
N LEU A 355 9.93 55.91 43.00
CA LEU A 355 10.19 55.95 44.44
C LEU A 355 11.48 55.19 44.79
N LEU A 356 12.46 55.90 45.32
CA LEU A 356 13.66 55.32 45.92
C LEU A 356 13.52 55.45 47.43
N HIS A 357 13.65 54.35 48.18
CA HIS A 357 13.49 54.37 49.64
C HIS A 357 14.57 53.53 50.32
N CYS A 358 15.02 53.97 51.50
CA CYS A 358 16.00 53.26 52.32
C CYS A 358 15.87 53.70 53.79
N GLY A 359 15.56 52.76 54.70
CA GLY A 359 15.51 53.05 56.14
C GLY A 359 14.55 54.17 56.56
N GLY A 360 13.47 54.37 55.80
CA GLY A 360 12.49 55.45 56.00
C GLY A 360 12.79 56.76 55.28
N ALA A 361 14.01 56.98 54.77
CA ALA A 361 14.30 58.08 53.86
C ALA A 361 13.87 57.73 52.42
N TYR A 362 13.42 58.72 51.65
CA TYR A 362 13.00 58.51 50.26
C TYR A 362 13.21 59.71 49.34
N ILE A 363 13.30 59.40 48.05
CA ILE A 363 13.20 60.34 46.93
C ILE A 363 12.04 59.88 46.08
N ARG A 364 11.04 60.74 45.89
CA ARG A 364 9.86 60.47 45.08
C ARG A 364 9.75 61.46 43.94
N ILE A 365 9.54 60.97 42.72
CA ILE A 365 9.28 61.76 41.52
C ILE A 365 7.89 61.41 41.00
N LYS A 366 6.96 62.38 41.03
CA LYS A 366 5.55 62.17 40.68
C LYS A 366 4.87 63.47 40.26
N ASP A 367 4.03 63.43 39.22
CA ASP A 367 3.25 64.57 38.72
C ASP A 367 4.09 65.83 38.43
N GLY A 368 5.33 65.64 37.96
CA GLY A 368 6.30 66.71 37.71
C GLY A 368 7.00 67.27 38.97
N ASN A 369 6.72 66.73 40.15
CA ASN A 369 7.31 67.15 41.42
C ASN A 369 8.42 66.19 41.88
N ILE A 370 9.40 66.72 42.61
CA ILE A 370 10.40 65.96 43.35
C ILE A 370 10.17 66.19 44.85
N GLU A 371 9.94 65.11 45.59
CA GLU A 371 9.75 65.10 47.03
C GLU A 371 10.93 64.37 47.71
N LEU A 372 11.60 65.07 48.63
CA LEU A 372 12.71 64.55 49.42
C LEU A 372 12.26 64.45 50.88
N GLY A 373 12.06 63.23 51.37
CA GLY A 373 11.61 62.96 52.74
C GLY A 373 12.62 62.15 53.52
N ALA A 374 12.87 62.52 54.78
CA ALA A 374 13.70 61.74 55.69
C ALA A 374 13.21 61.92 57.14
N PRO A 375 13.18 60.85 57.96
CA PRO A 375 12.89 60.96 59.40
C PRO A 375 14.02 61.66 60.17
N GLY A 376 15.23 61.72 59.60
CA GLY A 376 16.37 62.45 60.11
C GLY A 376 16.65 63.74 59.33
N ASN A 377 17.93 64.04 59.12
CA ASN A 377 18.37 65.25 58.41
C ASN A 377 18.57 64.98 56.90
N ILE A 378 18.25 65.97 56.05
CA ILE A 378 18.67 66.02 54.66
C ILE A 378 19.96 66.84 54.56
N TYR A 379 21.10 66.19 54.31
CA TYR A 379 22.38 66.88 54.15
C TYR A 379 22.67 67.21 52.68
N LEU A 380 22.74 68.50 52.36
CA LEU A 380 23.20 68.98 51.06
C LEU A 380 24.64 69.48 51.17
N LYS A 381 25.61 68.64 50.82
CA LYS A 381 27.04 68.98 50.81
C LYS A 381 27.45 69.47 49.42
N ALA A 382 27.29 70.78 49.17
CA ALA A 382 27.59 71.39 47.87
C ALA A 382 28.34 72.73 48.03
N ALA A 383 29.20 73.05 47.05
CA ALA A 383 29.82 74.39 46.96
C ALA A 383 28.79 75.48 46.64
N HIS A 384 27.77 75.16 45.82
CA HIS A 384 26.66 76.05 45.48
C HIS A 384 25.36 75.24 45.31
N VAL A 385 24.24 75.82 45.72
CA VAL A 385 22.88 75.34 45.39
C VAL A 385 22.17 76.49 44.68
N GLN A 386 21.85 76.32 43.40
CA GLN A 386 21.18 77.34 42.58
C GLN A 386 19.77 76.87 42.23
N LYS A 387 18.76 77.69 42.56
CA LYS A 387 17.37 77.45 42.17
C LYS A 387 17.08 78.22 40.86
N GLN A 388 17.03 77.51 39.73
CA GLN A 388 16.64 78.07 38.43
C GLN A 388 15.12 77.97 38.18
N GLY A 389 14.65 78.54 37.06
CA GLY A 389 13.27 78.40 36.62
C GLY A 389 12.91 76.95 36.26
N ALA A 390 11.61 76.64 36.21
CA ALA A 390 11.14 75.32 35.84
C ALA A 390 11.51 74.96 34.39
N THR A 391 11.80 73.68 34.14
CA THR A 391 12.02 73.10 32.82
C THR A 391 11.40 71.72 32.78
N SER A 392 11.18 71.16 31.58
CA SER A 392 10.62 69.82 31.42
C SER A 392 11.39 69.02 30.38
N LEU A 393 11.40 67.70 30.56
CA LEU A 393 11.94 66.74 29.61
C LEU A 393 10.80 65.77 29.24
N ASN A 394 10.36 65.81 27.99
CA ASN A 394 9.34 64.89 27.47
C ASN A 394 10.03 63.72 26.77
N ILE A 395 9.88 62.52 27.32
CA ILE A 395 10.33 61.27 26.71
C ILE A 395 9.08 60.48 26.31
N THR A 396 9.01 60.04 25.05
CA THR A 396 7.91 59.18 24.59
C THR A 396 8.01 57.82 25.29
N PRO A 397 6.95 57.33 25.97
CA PRO A 397 6.97 56.02 26.59
C PRO A 397 7.21 54.91 25.56
N THR A 398 8.10 53.97 25.86
CA THR A 398 8.30 52.77 25.04
C THR A 398 7.01 51.94 25.08
N GLN A 399 6.36 51.76 23.93
CA GLN A 399 5.19 50.89 23.84
C GLN A 399 5.64 49.42 23.79
N LEU A 400 5.08 48.61 24.69
CA LEU A 400 5.30 47.16 24.68
C LEU A 400 4.32 46.52 23.69
N PRO A 401 4.78 45.64 22.78
CA PRO A 401 3.89 44.93 21.86
C PRO A 401 2.98 43.98 22.63
N ALA A 402 1.68 44.00 22.32
CA ALA A 402 0.71 43.06 22.88
C ALA A 402 0.58 41.83 21.96
N GLY A 403 0.74 40.63 22.52
CA GLY A 403 0.37 39.37 21.87
C GLY A 403 -1.03 38.94 22.29
N TYR A 404 -1.76 38.26 21.40
CA TYR A 404 -3.06 37.69 21.69
C TYR A 404 -2.93 36.18 21.86
N SER A 405 -3.67 35.59 22.79
CA SER A 405 -3.68 34.15 22.98
C SER A 405 -5.05 33.64 23.41
N ALA A 406 -5.43 32.47 22.90
CA ALA A 406 -6.66 31.78 23.29
C ALA A 406 -6.40 30.28 23.46
N GLY A 407 -6.99 29.69 24.49
CA GLY A 407 -7.01 28.26 24.73
C GLY A 407 -8.40 27.86 25.21
N TYR A 408 -8.82 26.64 24.90
CA TYR A 408 -10.19 26.21 25.09
C TYR A 408 -10.26 24.95 25.94
N THR A 409 -11.36 24.77 26.66
CA THR A 409 -11.64 23.54 27.42
C THR A 409 -12.81 22.83 26.76
N LEU A 410 -12.56 21.64 26.25
CA LEU A 410 -13.59 20.77 25.69
C LEU A 410 -14.31 20.04 26.81
N THR A 411 -15.63 20.19 26.85
CA THR A 411 -16.51 19.52 27.79
C THR A 411 -17.63 18.80 27.05
N ASP A 412 -18.11 17.69 27.62
CA ASP A 412 -19.28 17.00 27.11
C ASP A 412 -20.60 17.77 27.38
N GLN A 413 -21.74 17.18 26.98
CA GLN A 413 -23.06 17.77 27.19
C GLN A 413 -23.46 17.92 28.68
N HIS A 414 -22.73 17.28 29.59
CA HIS A 414 -22.90 17.36 31.04
C HIS A 414 -21.84 18.24 31.71
N GLN A 415 -21.10 19.05 30.93
CA GLN A 415 -20.00 19.91 31.37
C GLN A 415 -18.82 19.17 32.02
N GLN A 416 -18.65 17.87 31.74
CA GLN A 416 -17.48 17.12 32.18
C GLN A 416 -16.33 17.32 31.20
N PRO A 417 -15.07 17.49 31.67
CA PRO A 417 -13.92 17.59 30.80
C PRO A 417 -13.79 16.37 29.89
N MET A 418 -13.45 16.58 28.62
CA MET A 418 -13.18 15.51 27.66
C MET A 418 -11.67 15.27 27.54
N PRO A 419 -11.08 14.36 28.34
CA PRO A 419 -9.64 14.10 28.30
C PRO A 419 -9.23 13.36 27.03
N PHE A 420 -8.00 13.61 26.58
CA PHE A 420 -7.37 12.90 25.45
C PHE A 420 -8.21 12.89 24.16
N THR A 421 -8.98 13.95 23.94
CA THR A 421 -9.87 14.13 22.80
C THR A 421 -9.16 14.92 21.70
N PRO A 422 -9.07 14.40 20.47
CA PRO A 422 -8.54 15.14 19.33
C PRO A 422 -9.31 16.45 19.10
N TYR A 423 -8.61 17.50 18.67
CA TYR A 423 -9.18 18.79 18.31
C TYR A 423 -8.42 19.41 17.13
N ARG A 424 -9.12 20.25 16.37
CA ARG A 424 -8.59 21.08 15.28
C ARG A 424 -9.08 22.49 15.47
N ILE A 425 -8.15 23.45 15.47
CA ILE A 425 -8.47 24.87 15.53
C ILE A 425 -8.01 25.52 14.23
N THR A 426 -8.90 26.23 13.56
CA THR A 426 -8.63 26.87 12.26
C THR A 426 -8.73 28.38 12.40
N SER A 427 -7.70 29.10 11.95
CA SER A 427 -7.71 30.56 11.86
C SER A 427 -8.42 31.04 10.57
N PRO A 428 -8.88 32.30 10.49
CA PRO A 428 -9.50 32.84 9.28
C PRO A 428 -8.59 32.86 8.04
N GLU A 429 -7.26 32.85 8.22
CA GLU A 429 -6.29 32.75 7.11
C GLU A 429 -5.98 31.31 6.69
N GLY A 430 -6.62 30.32 7.31
CA GLY A 430 -6.44 28.90 7.01
C GLY A 430 -5.25 28.26 7.74
N GLU A 431 -4.69 28.88 8.79
CA GLU A 431 -3.74 28.20 9.67
C GLU A 431 -4.48 27.16 10.52
N VAL A 432 -3.96 25.94 10.54
CA VAL A 432 -4.59 24.80 11.21
C VAL A 432 -3.70 24.33 12.36
N PHE A 433 -4.27 24.28 13.57
CA PHE A 433 -3.64 23.77 14.78
C PHE A 433 -4.35 22.51 15.25
N GLU A 434 -3.68 21.37 15.16
CA GLU A 434 -4.22 20.07 15.57
C GLU A 434 -3.54 19.57 16.85
N GLY A 435 -4.32 18.96 17.73
CA GLY A 435 -3.80 18.38 18.96
C GLY A 435 -4.79 17.46 19.65
N VAL A 436 -4.41 17.01 20.85
CA VAL A 436 -5.24 16.16 21.72
C VAL A 436 -5.34 16.84 23.07
N THR A 437 -6.52 16.86 23.69
CA THR A 437 -6.72 17.55 24.97
C THR A 437 -5.96 16.89 26.13
N ASP A 438 -5.60 17.70 27.12
CA ASP A 438 -5.03 17.21 28.38
C ASP A 438 -6.08 16.46 29.24
N LEU A 439 -5.68 15.94 30.40
CA LEU A 439 -6.58 15.24 31.35
C LEU A 439 -7.76 16.10 31.83
N ALA A 440 -7.62 17.43 31.76
CA ALA A 440 -8.66 18.39 32.12
C ALA A 440 -9.42 18.92 30.90
N GLY A 441 -9.33 18.26 29.75
CA GLY A 441 -10.04 18.61 28.52
C GLY A 441 -9.51 19.85 27.82
N ARG A 442 -8.32 20.36 28.14
CA ARG A 442 -7.82 21.63 27.59
C ARG A 442 -7.07 21.43 26.28
N THR A 443 -7.32 22.30 25.30
CA THR A 443 -6.53 22.42 24.07
C THR A 443 -5.18 23.10 24.34
N MET A 444 -4.26 23.03 23.37
CA MET A 444 -3.12 23.93 23.34
C MET A 444 -3.62 25.37 23.22
N THR A 445 -2.86 26.31 23.76
CA THR A 445 -3.12 27.74 23.53
C THR A 445 -2.48 28.18 22.23
N ILE A 446 -3.28 28.86 21.42
CA ILE A 446 -2.87 29.47 20.16
C ILE A 446 -2.49 30.91 20.43
N HIS A 447 -1.37 31.32 19.87
CA HIS A 447 -0.84 32.68 19.98
C HIS A 447 -0.89 33.34 18.60
N THR A 448 -1.51 34.52 18.53
CA THR A 448 -1.63 35.32 17.30
C THR A 448 -1.14 36.76 17.55
N LEU A 449 -0.68 37.42 16.48
CA LEU A 449 -0.22 38.81 16.54
C LEU A 449 -1.37 39.83 16.64
N VAL A 450 -2.60 39.44 16.29
CA VAL A 450 -3.82 40.26 16.34
C VAL A 450 -5.00 39.40 16.86
N PRO A 451 -6.01 39.99 17.51
CA PRO A 451 -7.16 39.23 17.99
C PRO A 451 -7.97 38.76 16.79
N ARG A 452 -8.30 37.47 16.75
CA ARG A 452 -9.01 36.82 15.64
C ARG A 452 -10.01 35.81 16.17
N ASP A 453 -11.10 35.64 15.42
CA ASP A 453 -12.06 34.58 15.69
C ASP A 453 -11.45 33.24 15.26
N LEU A 454 -11.33 32.31 16.21
CA LEU A 454 -10.84 30.96 15.95
C LEU A 454 -12.04 30.01 15.92
N SER A 455 -12.11 29.17 14.88
CA SER A 455 -13.06 28.07 14.80
C SER A 455 -12.43 26.83 15.41
N ILE A 456 -13.12 26.22 16.37
CA ILE A 456 -12.71 24.95 16.94
C ILE A 456 -13.70 23.91 16.50
N ASP A 457 -13.16 22.91 15.86
CA ASP A 457 -13.85 21.68 15.62
C ASP A 457 -13.17 20.65 16.51
N MET A 458 -13.98 19.90 17.25
CA MET A 458 -13.53 18.56 17.57
C MET A 458 -13.60 17.84 16.23
N PRO A 459 -12.50 17.31 15.67
CA PRO A 459 -12.63 16.08 14.95
C PRO A 459 -13.13 15.12 16.02
N THR A 460 -14.45 15.11 16.19
CA THR A 460 -15.17 13.88 16.36
C THR A 460 -14.45 12.86 15.49
N SER A 461 -14.47 11.61 15.92
CA SER A 461 -14.47 10.54 14.92
C SER A 461 -15.76 10.64 14.06
N GLU A 462 -16.04 11.82 13.51
CA GLU A 462 -17.00 12.25 12.50
C GLU A 462 -16.28 13.32 11.64
N GLY A 463 -14.95 13.19 11.48
CA GLY A 463 -14.38 13.47 10.16
C GLY A 463 -14.97 12.42 9.23
N PRO A 464 -15.41 12.79 8.01
CA PRO A 464 -16.13 11.89 7.13
C PRO A 464 -15.38 10.58 7.03
N PHE A 465 -15.98 9.52 7.59
CA PHE A 465 -15.50 8.19 7.34
C PHE A 465 -15.50 8.07 5.83
N ASP A 466 -14.36 7.72 5.27
CA ASP A 466 -14.30 7.43 3.86
C ASP A 466 -13.71 6.11 3.52
N GLU A 467 -14.09 5.70 2.34
CA GLU A 467 -13.29 4.81 1.57
C GLU A 467 -13.36 5.27 0.12
N GLN A 468 -12.23 5.17 -0.59
CA GLN A 468 -12.24 5.21 -2.04
C GLN A 468 -12.15 3.78 -2.55
N LEU A 469 -12.98 3.39 -3.51
CA LEU A 469 -12.90 2.05 -4.10
C LEU A 469 -12.13 2.14 -5.41
N CYS A 470 -11.06 1.36 -5.54
CA CYS A 470 -10.35 1.17 -6.80
C CYS A 470 -10.84 -0.14 -7.41
N LEU A 471 -11.62 -0.01 -8.48
CA LEU A 471 -12.16 -1.14 -9.21
C LEU A 471 -11.07 -1.71 -10.12
N THR A 472 -10.82 -3.02 -10.01
CA THR A 472 -9.74 -3.69 -10.73
C THR A 472 -10.23 -4.94 -11.45
N CYS A 473 -9.56 -5.29 -12.55
CA CYS A 473 -9.73 -6.54 -13.28
C CYS A 473 -8.36 -7.22 -13.47
N ALA A 474 -8.33 -8.46 -13.96
CA ALA A 474 -7.09 -9.22 -14.22
C ALA A 474 -6.05 -8.49 -15.10
N SER A 475 -6.47 -7.51 -15.90
CA SER A 475 -5.59 -6.77 -16.81
C SER A 475 -5.18 -5.37 -16.34
N GLY A 476 -5.66 -4.92 -15.17
CA GLY A 476 -5.31 -3.63 -14.58
C GLY A 476 -6.50 -2.82 -14.04
N PRO A 477 -6.26 -1.56 -13.63
CA PRO A 477 -7.31 -0.62 -13.23
C PRO A 477 -8.22 -0.30 -14.43
N LEU A 478 -9.50 -0.05 -14.15
CA LEU A 478 -10.51 0.24 -15.17
C LEU A 478 -10.28 1.63 -15.80
N PRO A 479 -10.68 1.83 -17.07
CA PRO A 479 -10.77 3.17 -17.64
C PRO A 479 -11.79 4.03 -16.87
N GLY A 480 -11.54 5.34 -16.81
CA GLY A 480 -12.43 6.30 -16.16
C GLY A 480 -13.72 6.54 -16.93
N GLY A 481 -14.67 7.19 -16.27
CA GLY A 481 -15.95 7.59 -16.86
C GLY A 481 -17.13 6.66 -16.57
N LEU A 482 -17.00 5.73 -15.60
CA LEU A 482 -18.06 4.77 -15.30
C LEU A 482 -19.00 5.28 -14.22
N LYS A 483 -20.27 5.51 -14.57
CA LYS A 483 -21.32 5.87 -13.62
C LYS A 483 -21.59 4.70 -12.65
N TYR A 484 -21.70 4.97 -11.37
CA TYR A 484 -21.98 3.98 -10.34
C TYR A 484 -22.93 4.50 -9.26
N VAL A 485 -23.59 3.56 -8.56
CA VAL A 485 -24.34 3.77 -7.31
C VAL A 485 -23.80 2.83 -6.24
N ALA A 486 -23.19 3.37 -5.19
CA ALA A 486 -22.74 2.61 -4.03
C ALA A 486 -23.84 2.60 -2.97
N TYR A 487 -24.24 1.42 -2.48
CA TYR A 487 -25.25 1.29 -1.42
C TYR A 487 -24.59 0.90 -0.10
N LEU A 488 -25.08 1.50 0.98
CA LEU A 488 -24.52 1.38 2.31
C LEU A 488 -25.47 0.62 3.24
N ALA A 489 -24.92 0.01 4.29
CA ALA A 489 -25.69 -0.80 5.24
C ALA A 489 -26.68 0.01 6.07
N ASP A 490 -26.51 1.33 6.15
CA ASP A 490 -27.46 2.25 6.80
C ASP A 490 -28.66 2.63 5.91
N GLY A 491 -28.72 2.11 4.69
CA GLY A 491 -29.79 2.35 3.73
C GLY A 491 -29.56 3.56 2.81
N THR A 492 -28.45 4.28 2.98
CA THR A 492 -28.08 5.38 2.08
C THR A 492 -27.40 4.88 0.80
N SER A 493 -27.37 5.71 -0.23
CA SER A 493 -26.66 5.44 -1.48
C SER A 493 -25.93 6.68 -2.00
N GLN A 494 -24.77 6.48 -2.61
CA GLN A 494 -23.98 7.55 -3.22
C GLN A 494 -23.69 7.24 -4.69
N GLU A 495 -24.04 8.18 -5.55
CA GLU A 495 -23.80 8.10 -6.99
C GLU A 495 -22.50 8.83 -7.37
N GLY A 496 -21.83 8.38 -8.43
CA GLY A 496 -20.63 9.04 -8.93
C GLY A 496 -20.14 8.46 -10.25
N GLU A 497 -19.00 8.96 -10.70
CA GLU A 497 -18.31 8.51 -11.90
C GLU A 497 -16.85 8.17 -11.54
N THR A 498 -16.31 7.08 -12.08
CA THR A 498 -14.93 6.68 -11.79
C THR A 498 -13.90 7.58 -12.49
N ASP A 499 -12.76 7.82 -11.85
CA ASP A 499 -11.63 8.52 -12.49
C ASP A 499 -10.86 7.64 -13.48
N ASP A 500 -9.93 8.23 -14.24
CA ASP A 500 -9.09 7.55 -15.25
C ASP A 500 -8.25 6.39 -14.70
N SER A 501 -8.18 6.23 -13.38
CA SER A 501 -7.51 5.14 -12.67
C SER A 501 -8.49 4.10 -12.10
N GLY A 502 -9.76 4.15 -12.49
CA GLY A 502 -10.79 3.21 -12.07
C GLY A 502 -11.24 3.42 -10.62
N ARG A 503 -11.02 4.60 -10.03
CA ARG A 503 -11.39 4.87 -8.64
C ARG A 503 -12.73 5.59 -8.57
N THR A 504 -13.57 5.18 -7.63
CA THR A 504 -14.79 5.91 -7.30
C THR A 504 -14.45 7.30 -6.74
N ALA A 505 -15.42 8.22 -6.72
CA ALA A 505 -15.34 9.32 -5.77
C ALA A 505 -15.24 8.75 -4.35
N ARG A 506 -14.65 9.53 -3.45
CA ARG A 506 -14.57 9.18 -2.03
C ARG A 506 -15.99 9.03 -1.48
N ILE A 507 -16.33 7.84 -0.99
CA ILE A 507 -17.63 7.59 -0.38
C ILE A 507 -17.56 8.10 1.04
N VAL A 508 -18.43 9.04 1.41
CA VAL A 508 -18.31 9.82 2.64
C VAL A 508 -19.53 9.62 3.52
N THR A 509 -19.31 9.20 4.78
CA THR A 509 -20.38 9.02 5.76
C THR A 509 -20.03 9.65 7.11
N GLU A 510 -21.07 9.98 7.88
CA GLU A 510 -20.94 10.58 9.22
C GLU A 510 -20.40 9.58 10.26
N GLN A 511 -20.67 8.28 10.06
CA GLN A 511 -20.18 7.17 10.89
C GLN A 511 -19.54 6.07 10.02
N SER A 512 -18.81 5.12 10.61
CA SER A 512 -18.27 3.96 9.86
C SER A 512 -19.42 3.08 9.37
N VAL A 513 -19.70 3.09 8.08
CA VAL A 513 -20.79 2.32 7.47
C VAL A 513 -20.21 1.34 6.46
N GLN A 514 -20.73 0.11 6.48
CA GLN A 514 -20.34 -0.89 5.50
C GLN A 514 -20.90 -0.52 4.13
N ILE A 515 -20.05 -0.55 3.11
CA ILE A 515 -20.48 -0.47 1.71
C ILE A 515 -20.89 -1.89 1.32
N THR A 516 -22.18 -2.09 1.04
CA THR A 516 -22.76 -3.43 0.88
C THR A 516 -22.77 -3.90 -0.57
N ARG A 517 -23.03 -3.00 -1.52
CA ARG A 517 -23.05 -3.31 -2.95
C ARG A 517 -22.72 -2.09 -3.80
N LEU A 518 -22.25 -2.34 -5.01
CA LEU A 518 -21.97 -1.32 -6.01
C LEU A 518 -22.72 -1.68 -7.30
N GLU A 519 -23.55 -0.78 -7.81
CA GLU A 519 -24.26 -0.92 -9.09
C GLU A 519 -23.57 -0.05 -10.13
N LEU A 520 -22.94 -0.65 -11.13
CA LEU A 520 -22.27 0.05 -12.21
C LEU A 520 -23.25 0.20 -13.37
N GLN A 521 -23.39 1.41 -13.90
CA GLN A 521 -24.28 1.70 -15.03
C GLN A 521 -23.53 1.62 -16.36
N PRO A 522 -24.20 1.21 -17.45
CA PRO A 522 -23.62 1.25 -18.78
C PRO A 522 -23.22 2.67 -19.16
N PRO A 523 -22.07 2.89 -19.83
CA PRO A 523 -21.75 4.17 -20.43
C PRO A 523 -22.85 4.53 -21.44
N GLU A 524 -23.32 5.78 -21.38
CA GLU A 524 -24.30 6.32 -22.34
C GLU A 524 -23.65 6.43 -23.72
N SER A 525 -23.67 5.35 -24.50
CA SER A 525 -23.36 5.41 -25.93
C SER A 525 -24.63 5.21 -26.75
N GLU A 526 -25.00 6.26 -27.47
CA GLU A 526 -25.78 6.18 -28.71
C GLU A 526 -25.05 5.23 -29.68
N ALA A 527 -25.33 3.92 -29.60
CA ALA A 527 -24.74 2.93 -30.50
C ALA A 527 -25.85 2.06 -31.10
N GLU A 528 -26.42 2.56 -32.20
CA GLU A 528 -27.16 1.73 -33.14
C GLU A 528 -26.21 0.77 -33.87
N ALA A 529 -26.60 -0.51 -33.90
CA ALA A 529 -26.17 -1.58 -34.80
C ALA A 529 -24.71 -2.06 -34.72
N ALA A 530 -24.47 -3.05 -33.85
CA ALA A 530 -23.37 -4.01 -33.98
C ALA A 530 -23.95 -5.39 -34.36
N CYS A 531 -23.17 -6.22 -35.07
CA CYS A 531 -23.58 -7.47 -35.75
C CYS A 531 -24.47 -8.41 -34.91
N CYS A 532 -24.33 -8.40 -33.59
CA CYS A 532 -25.10 -9.25 -32.68
C CYS A 532 -25.86 -8.49 -31.59
N SER A 533 -26.17 -7.19 -31.79
CA SER A 533 -26.75 -6.35 -30.75
C SER A 533 -28.22 -6.71 -30.46
N THR A 534 -28.53 -7.16 -29.24
CA THR A 534 -29.91 -7.15 -28.74
C THR A 534 -30.29 -5.72 -28.34
N LYS A 535 -31.52 -5.27 -28.66
CA LYS A 535 -32.03 -3.91 -28.41
C LYS A 535 -32.28 -3.57 -26.93
N THR A 536 -31.73 -4.34 -26.00
CA THR A 536 -31.98 -4.18 -24.57
C THR A 536 -30.88 -3.30 -23.96
N PRO A 537 -31.22 -2.19 -23.29
CA PRO A 537 -30.25 -1.43 -22.50
C PRO A 537 -29.55 -2.38 -21.52
N GLY A 538 -28.22 -2.35 -21.47
CA GLY A 538 -27.45 -3.23 -20.58
C GLY A 538 -27.90 -3.05 -19.13
N GLU A 539 -28.33 -4.13 -18.48
CA GLU A 539 -28.65 -4.09 -17.05
C GLU A 539 -27.40 -3.69 -16.24
N PRO A 540 -27.56 -2.93 -15.13
CA PRO A 540 -26.44 -2.51 -14.31
C PRO A 540 -25.69 -3.71 -13.72
N LEU A 541 -24.34 -3.65 -13.73
CA LEU A 541 -23.51 -4.69 -13.14
C LEU A 541 -23.50 -4.53 -11.61
N ILE A 542 -24.00 -5.54 -10.90
CA ILE A 542 -24.08 -5.55 -9.44
C ILE A 542 -22.85 -6.26 -8.86
N VAL A 543 -22.10 -5.55 -8.02
CA VAL A 543 -20.94 -6.05 -7.28
C VAL A 543 -21.32 -6.18 -5.81
N ASP A 544 -21.36 -7.41 -5.28
CA ASP A 544 -21.59 -7.65 -3.85
C ASP A 544 -20.29 -7.45 -3.04
N LEU A 545 -20.32 -6.52 -2.09
CA LEU A 545 -19.18 -6.15 -1.26
C LEU A 545 -19.28 -6.69 0.17
N GLN A 546 -20.37 -7.40 0.51
CA GLN A 546 -20.55 -8.00 1.83
C GLN A 546 -19.42 -8.98 2.23
N PRO A 547 -18.90 -9.87 1.34
CA PRO A 547 -17.86 -10.84 1.71
C PRO A 547 -16.51 -10.21 2.06
N ILE A 548 -16.18 -9.07 1.43
CA ILE A 548 -14.88 -8.39 1.59
C ILE A 548 -14.87 -7.33 2.69
N LYS A 549 -16.02 -7.10 3.37
CA LYS A 549 -16.16 -6.29 4.59
C LYS A 549 -15.53 -4.89 4.46
N VAL A 550 -15.94 -4.14 3.45
CA VAL A 550 -15.47 -2.76 3.21
C VAL A 550 -16.30 -1.77 4.01
N PHE A 551 -15.65 -0.89 4.76
CA PHE A 551 -16.27 0.15 5.56
C PHE A 551 -15.67 1.49 5.20
N THR A 552 -16.48 2.54 5.21
CA THR A 552 -15.94 3.89 5.36
C THR A 552 -15.20 3.96 6.69
N ASN A 553 -13.99 4.52 6.70
CA ASN A 553 -13.07 4.44 7.82
C ASN A 553 -12.47 5.82 8.18
N SER A 554 -11.93 5.93 9.39
CA SER A 554 -11.36 7.19 9.91
C SER A 554 -9.83 7.24 9.86
N VAL A 555 -9.19 6.32 9.14
CA VAL A 555 -7.74 6.17 9.03
C VAL A 555 -7.28 6.59 7.64
N ASN A 556 -6.32 7.52 7.54
CA ASN A 556 -5.86 8.09 6.26
C ASN A 556 -7.01 8.73 5.44
N ILE A 557 -7.87 9.51 6.09
CA ILE A 557 -9.04 10.07 5.40
C ILE A 557 -8.59 10.94 4.21
N GLY A 558 -9.16 10.68 3.02
CA GLY A 558 -8.77 11.33 1.77
C GLY A 558 -7.60 10.65 1.03
N ALA A 559 -7.04 9.58 1.61
CA ALA A 559 -5.98 8.77 1.02
C ALA A 559 -6.23 7.25 1.15
N SER A 560 -7.22 6.81 1.93
CA SER A 560 -7.61 5.40 2.02
C SER A 560 -8.22 4.95 0.69
N THR A 561 -7.75 3.80 0.19
CA THR A 561 -8.30 3.20 -1.03
C THR A 561 -8.34 1.69 -0.87
N LYS A 562 -9.52 1.10 -1.12
CA LYS A 562 -9.73 -0.34 -1.10
C LYS A 562 -9.85 -0.87 -2.53
N ILE A 563 -9.06 -1.92 -2.82
CA ILE A 563 -9.12 -2.61 -4.10
C ILE A 563 -10.34 -3.54 -4.11
N VAL A 564 -11.19 -3.39 -5.12
CA VAL A 564 -12.37 -4.22 -5.36
C VAL A 564 -12.18 -4.94 -6.70
N PRO A 565 -12.00 -6.27 -6.70
CA PRO A 565 -11.99 -7.03 -7.95
C PRO A 565 -13.43 -7.15 -8.48
N LEU A 566 -13.62 -6.86 -9.77
CA LEU A 566 -14.91 -7.12 -10.43
C LEU A 566 -15.09 -8.63 -10.70
N PRO A 567 -16.34 -9.15 -10.70
CA PRO A 567 -16.59 -10.56 -10.98
C PRO A 567 -16.18 -10.91 -12.41
N GLU A 568 -15.32 -11.92 -12.54
CA GLU A 568 -14.94 -12.51 -13.84
C GLU A 568 -16.07 -13.43 -14.32
N GLY A 569 -16.40 -13.35 -15.61
CA GLY A 569 -17.33 -14.30 -16.23
C GLY A 569 -16.74 -15.71 -16.25
N ASP A 570 -17.59 -16.73 -16.25
CA ASP A 570 -17.13 -18.12 -16.37
C ASP A 570 -16.40 -18.29 -17.71
N GLU A 571 -15.13 -18.70 -17.68
CA GLU A 571 -14.35 -18.97 -18.88
C GLU A 571 -14.25 -20.48 -19.15
N ARG A 572 -14.23 -20.84 -20.43
CA ARG A 572 -13.91 -22.20 -20.87
C ARG A 572 -13.02 -22.19 -22.09
N SER A 573 -12.31 -23.30 -22.27
CA SER A 573 -11.66 -23.59 -23.54
C SER A 573 -12.71 -24.02 -24.58
N LEU A 574 -12.33 -23.95 -25.85
CA LEU A 574 -13.13 -24.54 -26.94
C LEU A 574 -13.36 -26.04 -26.70
N THR A 575 -14.55 -26.52 -27.04
CA THR A 575 -14.84 -27.97 -27.03
C THR A 575 -14.17 -28.68 -28.19
N ALA A 576 -14.06 -30.01 -28.12
CA ALA A 576 -13.52 -30.80 -29.22
C ALA A 576 -14.34 -30.63 -30.52
N GLY A 577 -15.66 -30.47 -30.41
CA GLY A 577 -16.54 -30.25 -31.55
C GLY A 577 -16.35 -28.85 -32.17
N GLU A 578 -16.20 -27.82 -31.35
CA GLU A 578 -15.90 -26.45 -31.81
C GLU A 578 -14.53 -26.36 -32.51
N ILE A 579 -13.51 -27.02 -31.95
CA ILE A 579 -12.18 -27.11 -32.58
C ILE A 579 -12.27 -27.85 -33.91
N ALA A 580 -12.97 -28.99 -33.97
CA ALA A 580 -13.15 -29.74 -35.21
C ALA A 580 -13.88 -28.91 -36.27
N MET A 581 -14.88 -28.14 -35.87
CA MET A 581 -15.64 -27.24 -36.75
C MET A 581 -14.76 -26.11 -37.30
N ALA A 582 -14.03 -25.40 -36.45
CA ALA A 582 -13.16 -24.30 -36.85
C ALA A 582 -11.98 -24.76 -37.73
N ARG A 583 -11.46 -25.97 -37.50
CA ARG A 583 -10.38 -26.58 -38.31
C ARG A 583 -10.75 -26.78 -39.77
N ILE A 584 -12.04 -26.88 -40.10
CA ILE A 584 -12.51 -27.01 -41.50
C ILE A 584 -12.16 -25.76 -42.32
N VAL A 585 -12.14 -24.59 -41.68
CA VAL A 585 -11.86 -23.30 -42.33
C VAL A 585 -10.42 -22.85 -42.09
N PHE A 586 -9.98 -22.84 -40.82
CA PHE A 586 -8.71 -22.23 -40.42
C PHE A 586 -7.55 -23.22 -40.28
N GLN A 587 -7.79 -24.52 -40.43
CA GLN A 587 -6.78 -25.58 -40.32
C GLN A 587 -5.96 -25.46 -39.03
N ASP A 588 -4.62 -25.41 -39.10
CA ASP A 588 -3.73 -25.19 -37.95
C ASP A 588 -3.21 -23.75 -37.88
N ALA A 589 -3.90 -22.77 -38.50
CA ALA A 589 -3.52 -21.36 -38.42
C ALA A 589 -3.91 -20.68 -37.11
N ILE A 590 -4.84 -21.28 -36.35
CA ILE A 590 -5.22 -20.82 -35.02
C ILE A 590 -4.63 -21.79 -33.99
N ASP A 591 -3.91 -21.24 -33.01
CA ASP A 591 -3.60 -21.93 -31.76
C ASP A 591 -4.86 -21.97 -30.89
N TYR A 592 -5.72 -22.96 -31.14
CA TYR A 592 -6.98 -23.17 -30.44
C TYR A 592 -6.83 -23.34 -28.93
N SER A 593 -5.63 -23.68 -28.43
CA SER A 593 -5.40 -23.86 -27.00
C SER A 593 -5.33 -22.54 -26.22
N LYS A 594 -5.10 -21.44 -26.94
CA LYS A 594 -5.10 -20.08 -26.38
C LYS A 594 -6.46 -19.40 -26.47
N VAL A 595 -7.40 -19.98 -27.20
CA VAL A 595 -8.73 -19.40 -27.40
C VAL A 595 -9.61 -19.72 -26.20
N LYS A 596 -10.09 -18.67 -25.55
CA LYS A 596 -11.07 -18.75 -24.46
C LYS A 596 -12.43 -18.28 -24.93
N VAL A 597 -13.47 -18.94 -24.45
CA VAL A 597 -14.87 -18.57 -24.59
C VAL A 597 -15.36 -18.14 -23.22
N HIS A 598 -15.78 -16.88 -23.11
CA HIS A 598 -16.26 -16.30 -21.87
C HIS A 598 -17.79 -16.25 -21.89
N HIS A 599 -18.43 -16.84 -20.88
CA HIS A 599 -19.85 -16.65 -20.58
C HIS A 599 -20.04 -15.36 -19.78
N GLY A 600 -19.63 -14.26 -20.40
CA GLY A 600 -19.60 -12.92 -19.83
C GLY A 600 -19.15 -11.93 -20.89
N GLY A 601 -19.48 -10.66 -20.69
CA GLY A 601 -19.01 -9.61 -21.59
C GLY A 601 -17.50 -9.38 -21.42
N TRP A 602 -16.84 -8.88 -22.46
CA TRP A 602 -15.45 -8.44 -22.37
C TRP A 602 -15.35 -7.31 -21.35
N TRP A 603 -14.43 -7.47 -20.42
CA TRP A 603 -14.30 -6.60 -19.26
C TRP A 603 -14.06 -5.12 -19.63
N LEU A 604 -13.49 -4.81 -20.82
CA LEU A 604 -13.32 -3.42 -21.29
C LEU A 604 -14.68 -2.70 -21.44
N PHE A 605 -15.74 -3.46 -21.68
CA PHE A 605 -17.11 -2.97 -21.74
C PHE A 605 -17.90 -3.24 -20.45
N LEU A 606 -17.23 -3.72 -19.39
CA LEU A 606 -17.79 -3.87 -18.04
C LEU A 606 -19.07 -4.72 -17.96
N GLY A 607 -19.25 -5.66 -18.91
CA GLY A 607 -20.46 -6.48 -19.00
C GLY A 607 -21.66 -5.81 -19.69
N PHE A 608 -21.55 -4.53 -20.09
CA PHE A 608 -22.61 -3.78 -20.82
C PHE A 608 -22.68 -4.09 -22.31
N GLN A 609 -21.98 -5.13 -22.73
CA GLN A 609 -22.05 -5.58 -24.11
C GLN A 609 -23.43 -6.12 -24.43
N ASN A 610 -23.94 -5.67 -25.57
CA ASN A 610 -25.14 -6.20 -26.18
C ASN A 610 -24.83 -7.12 -27.38
N ALA A 611 -23.55 -7.37 -27.68
CA ALA A 611 -23.07 -8.22 -28.78
C ALA A 611 -21.87 -9.07 -28.35
N ALA A 612 -21.62 -10.17 -29.07
CA ALA A 612 -20.39 -10.93 -28.95
C ALA A 612 -19.21 -10.12 -29.52
N VAL A 613 -18.01 -10.26 -28.93
CA VAL A 613 -16.79 -9.62 -29.44
C VAL A 613 -15.56 -10.51 -29.24
N THR A 614 -14.55 -10.30 -30.09
CA THR A 614 -13.25 -11.01 -30.05
C THR A 614 -12.05 -10.07 -30.21
N PRO A 615 -11.67 -9.33 -29.16
CA PRO A 615 -10.75 -8.20 -29.26
C PRO A 615 -9.27 -8.54 -29.00
N ASN A 616 -9.01 -9.69 -28.39
CA ASN A 616 -7.70 -10.13 -27.90
C ASN A 616 -7.43 -11.62 -28.18
N GLY A 617 -8.12 -12.20 -29.16
CA GLY A 617 -8.02 -13.63 -29.47
C GLY A 617 -8.87 -14.54 -28.56
N GLU A 618 -9.65 -13.95 -27.67
CA GLU A 618 -10.66 -14.62 -26.84
C GLU A 618 -12.04 -14.07 -27.18
N MET A 619 -13.06 -14.91 -27.08
CA MET A 619 -14.44 -14.58 -27.45
C MET A 619 -15.25 -14.32 -26.19
N TYR A 620 -15.97 -13.20 -26.17
CA TYR A 620 -16.79 -12.79 -25.03
C TYR A 620 -18.26 -12.74 -25.44
N PHE A 621 -19.07 -13.57 -24.78
CA PHE A 621 -20.50 -13.67 -25.01
C PHE A 621 -21.25 -13.16 -23.78
N PRO A 622 -21.81 -11.94 -23.83
CA PRO A 622 -22.47 -11.35 -22.67
C PRO A 622 -23.73 -12.12 -22.31
N LYS A 623 -23.93 -12.40 -21.02
CA LYS A 623 -25.11 -13.14 -20.50
C LYS A 623 -26.43 -12.51 -20.96
N SER A 624 -26.47 -11.18 -21.05
CA SER A 624 -27.61 -10.37 -21.52
C SER A 624 -28.09 -10.68 -22.94
N THR A 625 -27.20 -11.18 -23.80
CA THR A 625 -27.52 -11.46 -25.21
C THR A 625 -28.16 -12.83 -25.41
N GLY A 626 -27.99 -13.75 -24.45
CA GLY A 626 -28.38 -15.14 -24.60
C GLY A 626 -27.67 -15.87 -25.75
N LEU A 627 -26.55 -15.34 -26.26
CA LEU A 627 -25.80 -15.93 -27.38
C LEU A 627 -24.83 -17.03 -26.96
N TYR A 628 -24.40 -17.05 -25.69
CA TYR A 628 -23.49 -18.06 -25.18
C TYR A 628 -24.08 -19.48 -25.29
N ARG A 629 -23.23 -20.44 -25.64
CA ARG A 629 -23.53 -21.87 -25.64
C ARG A 629 -22.39 -22.62 -24.96
N ASP A 630 -22.72 -23.68 -24.21
CA ASP A 630 -21.72 -24.57 -23.63
C ASP A 630 -20.95 -25.35 -24.71
N ASP A 631 -21.58 -25.59 -25.86
CA ASP A 631 -20.95 -26.11 -27.06
C ASP A 631 -21.68 -25.59 -28.31
N PHE A 632 -21.06 -24.65 -29.04
CA PHE A 632 -21.61 -24.06 -30.27
C PHE A 632 -21.69 -25.05 -31.43
N SER A 633 -20.94 -26.16 -31.39
CA SER A 633 -20.99 -27.20 -32.42
C SER A 633 -22.17 -28.17 -32.25
N SER A 634 -22.74 -28.24 -31.05
CA SER A 634 -23.78 -29.19 -30.66
C SER A 634 -25.11 -28.50 -30.26
N THR A 635 -25.49 -27.46 -31.01
CA THR A 635 -26.74 -26.72 -30.80
C THR A 635 -27.88 -27.18 -31.72
N THR A 636 -29.12 -26.91 -31.32
CA THR A 636 -30.31 -27.16 -32.14
C THR A 636 -30.54 -26.07 -33.20
N ASN A 637 -29.94 -24.89 -33.03
CA ASN A 637 -30.00 -23.79 -33.98
C ASN A 637 -28.64 -23.62 -34.67
N ASP A 638 -28.55 -23.98 -35.95
CA ASP A 638 -27.29 -23.91 -36.70
C ASP A 638 -26.78 -22.47 -36.90
N ARG A 639 -27.58 -21.42 -36.61
CA ARG A 639 -27.07 -20.04 -36.54
C ARG A 639 -26.01 -19.84 -35.46
N ASP A 640 -26.05 -20.63 -34.38
CA ASP A 640 -25.02 -20.57 -33.34
C ASP A 640 -23.64 -20.97 -33.92
N LYS A 641 -23.61 -21.85 -34.93
CA LYS A 641 -22.37 -22.25 -35.63
C LYS A 641 -21.83 -21.13 -36.53
N ALA A 642 -22.73 -20.42 -37.20
CA ALA A 642 -22.37 -19.23 -37.99
C ALA A 642 -21.72 -18.17 -37.09
N LEU A 643 -22.30 -17.92 -35.91
CA LEU A 643 -21.76 -16.98 -34.94
C LEU A 643 -20.36 -17.37 -34.46
N LEU A 644 -20.14 -18.65 -34.13
CA LEU A 644 -18.82 -19.10 -33.70
C LEU A 644 -17.76 -18.91 -34.80
N ILE A 645 -18.07 -19.24 -36.05
CA ILE A 645 -17.11 -19.10 -37.17
C ILE A 645 -16.82 -17.63 -37.47
N HIS A 646 -17.79 -16.74 -37.30
CA HIS A 646 -17.59 -15.29 -37.38
C HIS A 646 -16.55 -14.84 -36.35
N GLU A 647 -16.79 -15.11 -35.07
CA GLU A 647 -15.88 -14.72 -33.98
C GLU A 647 -14.50 -15.39 -34.11
N MET A 648 -14.45 -16.63 -34.60
CA MET A 648 -13.20 -17.34 -34.88
C MET A 648 -12.38 -16.67 -36.00
N THR A 649 -13.02 -15.95 -36.92
CA THR A 649 -12.32 -15.15 -37.94
C THR A 649 -11.52 -14.01 -37.28
N HIS A 650 -12.06 -13.40 -36.24
CA HIS A 650 -11.35 -12.39 -35.45
C HIS A 650 -10.24 -13.00 -34.59
N VAL A 651 -10.44 -14.20 -34.03
CA VAL A 651 -9.35 -14.95 -33.39
C VAL A 651 -8.20 -15.18 -34.36
N TRP A 652 -8.52 -15.62 -35.59
CA TRP A 652 -7.55 -15.84 -36.65
C TRP A 652 -6.79 -14.56 -37.02
N GLN A 653 -7.51 -13.46 -37.26
CA GLN A 653 -6.91 -12.15 -37.53
C GLN A 653 -5.96 -11.71 -36.39
N PHE A 654 -6.40 -11.86 -35.14
CA PHE A 654 -5.60 -11.50 -33.96
C PHE A 654 -4.30 -12.30 -33.88
N GLN A 655 -4.37 -13.62 -34.04
CA GLN A 655 -3.20 -14.49 -33.90
C GLN A 655 -2.18 -14.32 -35.05
N LEU A 656 -2.62 -13.83 -36.22
CA LEU A 656 -1.75 -13.41 -37.30
C LEU A 656 -1.17 -11.99 -37.13
N GLY A 657 -1.47 -11.32 -36.01
CA GLY A 657 -0.90 -10.01 -35.67
C GLY A 657 -1.72 -8.81 -36.16
N TYR A 658 -2.96 -8.99 -36.61
CA TYR A 658 -3.85 -7.89 -36.95
C TYR A 658 -4.31 -7.14 -35.69
N TRP A 659 -4.18 -5.81 -35.68
CA TRP A 659 -4.37 -5.01 -34.46
C TRP A 659 -5.83 -4.63 -34.20
N ILE A 660 -6.62 -5.61 -33.77
CA ILE A 660 -8.10 -5.51 -33.60
C ILE A 660 -8.53 -4.37 -32.65
N LYS A 661 -7.75 -4.13 -31.57
CA LYS A 661 -8.06 -3.11 -30.54
C LYS A 661 -8.17 -1.67 -31.06
N TRP A 662 -7.40 -1.30 -32.09
CA TRP A 662 -7.40 0.06 -32.67
C TRP A 662 -8.47 0.24 -33.77
N HIS A 663 -8.84 -0.83 -34.47
CA HIS A 663 -9.81 -0.76 -35.57
C HIS A 663 -11.28 -0.92 -35.12
N ALA A 664 -11.56 -1.68 -34.06
CA ALA A 664 -12.90 -1.76 -33.47
C ALA A 664 -13.42 -0.39 -32.99
N LEU A 665 -12.52 0.48 -32.51
CA LEU A 665 -12.80 1.86 -32.11
C LEU A 665 -13.01 2.83 -33.30
N TRP A 666 -12.50 2.47 -34.49
CA TRP A 666 -12.61 3.28 -35.71
C TRP A 666 -13.86 2.90 -36.54
N VAL A 667 -14.25 1.62 -36.53
CA VAL A 667 -15.42 1.07 -37.25
C VAL A 667 -16.74 1.48 -36.61
N THR A 668 -16.81 1.56 -35.28
CA THR A 668 -18.02 1.98 -34.53
C THR A 668 -18.44 3.43 -34.80
N SER A 669 -17.57 4.27 -35.39
CA SER A 669 -17.90 5.64 -35.77
C SER A 669 -18.68 5.79 -37.10
N ARG A 670 -18.95 4.70 -37.83
CA ARG A 670 -19.53 4.71 -39.20
C ARG A 670 -20.89 4.02 -39.39
N GLY A 671 -21.51 3.50 -38.33
CA GLY A 671 -22.86 2.90 -38.36
C GLY A 671 -22.98 1.60 -39.18
N ALA A 672 -24.22 1.07 -39.31
CA ALA A 672 -24.56 -0.26 -39.86
C ALA A 672 -24.03 -0.59 -41.29
N SER A 673 -23.52 0.40 -42.04
CA SER A 673 -23.03 0.25 -43.43
C SER A 673 -21.70 -0.49 -43.57
N VAL A 674 -21.03 -0.85 -42.47
CA VAL A 674 -19.69 -1.48 -42.49
C VAL A 674 -19.73 -2.99 -42.74
N TYR A 675 -20.90 -3.64 -42.58
CA TYR A 675 -21.07 -5.10 -42.68
C TYR A 675 -21.59 -5.58 -44.03
N GLU A 676 -22.22 -4.71 -44.83
CA GLU A 676 -22.68 -5.10 -46.16
C GLU A 676 -21.49 -5.31 -47.10
N TYR A 677 -21.41 -6.48 -47.72
CA TYR A 677 -20.38 -6.80 -48.71
C TYR A 677 -20.98 -7.26 -50.03
N GLU A 678 -20.32 -6.89 -51.13
CA GLU A 678 -20.62 -7.39 -52.48
C GLU A 678 -19.46 -8.22 -53.01
N LEU A 679 -19.74 -9.44 -53.47
CA LEU A 679 -18.72 -10.32 -54.04
C LEU A 679 -18.37 -9.89 -55.47
N LYS A 680 -17.11 -9.56 -55.68
CA LYS A 680 -16.56 -9.25 -57.02
C LYS A 680 -16.01 -10.50 -57.69
N SER A 681 -16.16 -10.60 -59.00
CA SER A 681 -15.50 -11.65 -59.79
C SER A 681 -13.97 -11.47 -59.71
N GLY A 682 -13.27 -12.45 -59.11
CA GLY A 682 -11.83 -12.39 -58.88
C GLY A 682 -11.40 -11.58 -57.64
N GLY A 683 -12.33 -11.10 -56.82
CA GLY A 683 -12.02 -10.37 -55.58
C GLY A 683 -11.40 -11.27 -54.52
N LYS A 684 -10.45 -10.73 -53.75
CA LYS A 684 -9.76 -11.44 -52.65
C LYS A 684 -10.36 -11.09 -51.29
N LEU A 685 -10.23 -11.98 -50.32
CA LEU A 685 -10.69 -11.74 -48.95
C LEU A 685 -10.05 -10.49 -48.31
N SER A 686 -8.79 -10.19 -48.62
CA SER A 686 -8.06 -9.02 -48.11
C SER A 686 -8.63 -7.67 -48.53
N GLU A 687 -9.43 -7.62 -49.60
CA GLU A 687 -10.08 -6.39 -50.09
C GLU A 687 -11.27 -5.97 -49.22
N TYR A 688 -11.67 -6.80 -48.26
CA TYR A 688 -12.81 -6.57 -47.37
C TYR A 688 -12.31 -6.19 -45.97
N ASN A 689 -13.08 -5.35 -45.29
CA ASN A 689 -12.77 -4.95 -43.93
C ASN A 689 -12.92 -6.13 -42.95
N MET A 690 -12.42 -5.95 -41.73
CA MET A 690 -12.38 -7.00 -40.69
C MET A 690 -13.73 -7.69 -40.45
N GLU A 691 -14.82 -6.93 -40.36
CA GLU A 691 -16.17 -7.44 -40.09
C GLU A 691 -16.77 -8.12 -41.33
N GLN A 692 -16.57 -7.53 -42.51
CA GLN A 692 -16.97 -8.14 -43.78
C GLN A 692 -16.25 -9.48 -44.01
N GLN A 693 -14.98 -9.60 -43.61
CA GLN A 693 -14.27 -10.88 -43.66
C GLN A 693 -14.91 -11.91 -42.73
N GLY A 694 -15.31 -11.52 -41.51
CA GLY A 694 -16.05 -12.37 -40.58
C GLY A 694 -17.33 -12.93 -41.22
N ASP A 695 -18.14 -12.04 -41.80
CA ASP A 695 -19.39 -12.42 -42.48
C ASP A 695 -19.13 -13.30 -43.71
N ILE A 696 -18.16 -12.97 -44.57
CA ILE A 696 -17.83 -13.76 -45.75
C ILE A 696 -17.38 -15.19 -45.38
N VAL A 697 -16.57 -15.32 -44.33
CA VAL A 697 -16.06 -16.62 -43.87
C VAL A 697 -17.17 -17.44 -43.20
N SER A 698 -18.01 -16.80 -42.39
CA SER A 698 -19.19 -17.44 -41.79
C SER A 698 -20.20 -17.88 -42.86
N ASP A 699 -20.52 -17.02 -43.83
CA ASP A 699 -21.42 -17.33 -44.94
C ASP A 699 -20.87 -18.45 -45.83
N TYR A 700 -19.57 -18.44 -46.13
CA TYR A 700 -18.91 -19.55 -46.83
C TYR A 700 -19.10 -20.87 -46.06
N PHE A 701 -18.90 -20.86 -44.74
CA PHE A 701 -19.08 -22.05 -43.92
C PHE A 701 -20.54 -22.54 -43.96
N MET A 702 -21.52 -21.66 -43.82
CA MET A 702 -22.92 -22.05 -43.85
C MET A 702 -23.39 -22.52 -45.25
N ILE A 703 -23.05 -21.78 -46.30
CA ILE A 703 -23.55 -22.01 -47.66
C ILE A 703 -22.76 -23.13 -48.36
N CYS A 704 -21.43 -23.13 -48.25
CA CYS A 704 -20.58 -24.04 -49.03
C CYS A 704 -20.15 -25.30 -48.25
N VAL A 705 -19.97 -25.21 -46.93
CA VAL A 705 -19.53 -26.35 -46.10
C VAL A 705 -20.73 -27.12 -45.54
N LEU A 706 -21.64 -26.45 -44.85
CA LEU A 706 -22.82 -27.09 -44.25
C LEU A 706 -24.01 -27.24 -45.19
N GLN A 707 -24.02 -26.52 -46.32
CA GLN A 707 -25.13 -26.48 -47.29
C GLN A 707 -26.46 -26.05 -46.66
N LYS A 708 -26.39 -25.09 -45.74
CA LYS A 708 -27.48 -24.58 -44.90
C LYS A 708 -27.62 -23.05 -45.02
N PRO A 709 -27.94 -22.53 -46.22
CA PRO A 709 -27.96 -21.10 -46.47
C PRO A 709 -29.02 -20.35 -45.65
N GLU A 710 -30.09 -20.99 -45.18
CA GLU A 710 -31.13 -20.39 -44.33
C GLU A 710 -30.67 -20.02 -42.91
N PHE A 711 -29.51 -20.54 -42.49
CA PHE A 711 -28.90 -20.29 -41.18
C PHE A 711 -27.71 -19.33 -41.22
N VAL A 712 -27.49 -18.62 -42.34
CA VAL A 712 -26.56 -17.47 -42.36
C VAL A 712 -26.96 -16.43 -41.32
N TRP A 713 -25.99 -15.69 -40.81
CA TRP A 713 -26.23 -14.71 -39.75
C TRP A 713 -27.07 -13.54 -40.24
N ASN A 714 -26.69 -12.95 -41.38
CA ASN A 714 -27.48 -11.94 -42.07
C ASN A 714 -28.36 -12.59 -43.15
N PRO A 715 -29.71 -12.62 -43.00
CA PRO A 715 -30.61 -13.24 -43.98
C PRO A 715 -30.47 -12.69 -45.41
N ALA A 716 -29.99 -11.45 -45.58
CA ALA A 716 -29.74 -10.86 -46.89
C ALA A 716 -28.65 -11.61 -47.69
N ASN A 717 -27.79 -12.38 -47.02
CA ASN A 717 -26.69 -13.12 -47.64
C ASN A 717 -27.07 -14.55 -48.05
N GLN A 718 -28.28 -15.01 -47.76
CA GLN A 718 -28.72 -16.38 -48.06
C GLN A 718 -28.61 -16.74 -49.56
N SER A 719 -28.71 -15.76 -50.45
CA SER A 719 -28.66 -15.94 -51.91
C SER A 719 -27.29 -15.68 -52.55
N LYS A 720 -26.23 -15.46 -51.76
CA LYS A 720 -24.87 -15.22 -52.28
C LYS A 720 -24.38 -16.42 -53.10
N ASN A 721 -23.71 -16.14 -54.21
CA ASN A 721 -23.28 -17.18 -55.16
C ASN A 721 -22.16 -18.07 -54.53
N PRO A 722 -22.37 -19.39 -54.38
CA PRO A 722 -21.38 -20.28 -53.76
C PRO A 722 -20.03 -20.33 -54.49
N ALA A 723 -20.03 -20.21 -55.82
CA ALA A 723 -18.80 -20.23 -56.62
C ALA A 723 -17.96 -18.97 -56.40
N LEU A 724 -18.61 -17.81 -56.23
CA LEU A 724 -17.92 -16.56 -55.91
C LEU A 724 -17.42 -16.55 -54.46
N LEU A 725 -18.22 -17.01 -53.49
CA LEU A 725 -17.77 -17.15 -52.09
C LEU A 725 -16.51 -18.01 -51.99
N LYS A 726 -16.54 -19.19 -52.63
CA LYS A 726 -15.41 -20.13 -52.62
C LYS A 726 -14.16 -19.57 -53.30
N ALA A 727 -14.33 -18.75 -54.34
CA ALA A 727 -13.22 -18.05 -54.97
C ALA A 727 -12.63 -16.96 -54.05
N THR A 728 -13.48 -16.17 -53.39
CA THR A 728 -13.04 -15.09 -52.49
C THR A 728 -12.25 -15.62 -51.29
N VAL A 729 -12.69 -16.70 -50.65
CA VAL A 729 -11.98 -17.31 -49.49
C VAL A 729 -10.86 -18.27 -49.89
N GLN A 730 -10.61 -18.48 -51.20
CA GLN A 730 -9.65 -19.48 -51.67
C GLN A 730 -8.23 -19.25 -51.13
N GLY A 731 -7.83 -18.00 -50.97
CA GLY A 731 -6.54 -17.62 -50.39
C GLY A 731 -6.39 -18.09 -48.94
N LEU A 732 -7.43 -17.87 -48.12
CA LEU A 732 -7.52 -18.33 -46.74
C LEU A 732 -7.46 -19.87 -46.67
N LEU A 733 -8.27 -20.56 -47.47
CA LEU A 733 -8.33 -22.04 -47.42
C LEU A 733 -7.05 -22.71 -47.89
N LYS A 734 -6.29 -22.08 -48.79
CA LYS A 734 -5.03 -22.64 -49.29
C LYS A 734 -3.88 -22.45 -48.32
N ASN A 735 -3.74 -21.24 -47.78
CA ASN A 735 -2.65 -20.85 -46.89
C ASN A 735 -3.19 -19.98 -45.74
N PRO A 736 -3.87 -20.58 -44.74
CA PRO A 736 -4.51 -19.80 -43.68
C PRO A 736 -3.51 -19.12 -42.72
N GLN A 737 -2.22 -19.47 -42.77
CA GLN A 737 -1.17 -18.85 -41.94
C GLN A 737 -0.58 -17.56 -42.55
N GLU A 738 -0.92 -17.23 -43.79
CA GLU A 738 -0.32 -16.11 -44.51
C GLU A 738 -1.10 -14.80 -44.25
N THR A 739 -0.37 -13.74 -43.92
CA THR A 739 -0.94 -12.44 -43.53
C THR A 739 -1.54 -11.65 -44.70
N TYR A 740 -1.27 -12.02 -45.97
CA TYR A 740 -1.83 -11.35 -47.13
C TYR A 740 -3.35 -11.54 -47.29
N ASN A 741 -3.98 -12.42 -46.50
CA ASN A 741 -5.42 -12.60 -46.45
C ASN A 741 -6.11 -11.66 -45.45
N LEU A 742 -5.35 -10.99 -44.57
CA LEU A 742 -5.87 -9.98 -43.64
C LEU A 742 -6.34 -8.74 -44.41
N PRO A 743 -7.20 -7.88 -43.82
CA PRO A 743 -7.60 -6.63 -44.44
C PRO A 743 -6.38 -5.77 -44.82
N GLU A 744 -6.41 -5.15 -46.00
CA GLU A 744 -5.38 -4.21 -46.48
C GLU A 744 -5.32 -2.88 -45.71
#